data_AF-A0A2C6L234-F1
#
_entry.id   AF-A0A2C6L234-F1
#
_cell.length_a   1.000
_cell.length_b   1.000
_cell.length_c   1.000
_cell.angle_alpha   90.00
_cell.angle_beta   90.00
_cell.angle_gamma   90.00
#
_symmetry.space_group_name_H-M   'P 1'
#
loop_
_entity.id
_entity.type
_entity.pdbx_description
1 polymer ?
#
loop_
_entity_poly.entity_id
_entity_poly.type
_entity_poly.pdbx_seq_one_letter_code
_entity_poly.pdbx_strand_id
1 'polypeptide(L)'
;MAKPFIQCTRERPLDVVYDPNVVFSGATDLSQHISRTLAARLTRVPVQQDWFLNDLRQKCLYRVDPPSQSRFSPQTSHERLRNERSKEDDRCKVWGELRFKFAHYGTPEEEATASVWKTYEEADAAERSLAAQSPALRALDEAQCELLSQDVRRKAQTYAAGKANSGTQSLYSEREAQTIPYSPPTEISDGQRPEELAIAYFCWERGLPATQLEISIIQRMRQQRKIENLLPPTTDEYSFQARAALMEEQEFREWSDRENHIKNLHERKLELFRSAICERRQRTDKREEDALARMDRRLSDESATQTVKADADRIKNLRRMRRQLVAVESFINPRRWEAINNSTKRASQLFAPRSIKGHIPDDVYASLAIESPELKALEDAIVRLRQEAAREQANADRGDKQGLEAAAVVLDSINGSHCRVETVQSVSLKKYHMRNIRERPETPRIEEVLPEDEESQVAAILLQRVLRGQACQQKIFSGKQMRLDLINFLRAAEQLSDIPAEEQQRHVGTENAAEAAEALMGSLQGQAISETLDELAKELRKLEEERRIAVMVNLANRDRRLREAQESGTRQAEELLRAREDETFKRVMTLHQQTVDSYVESILASSVEQAAKQQAVIEAKLRAEQLSRVVDDLEDKYQNPNTIVRELVTGFLLPHVKKHQLQKQLSLEEEKYNIAARYAVGESFQPLRTSFGPLFQ
;
A
#
# COMPACT_ATOMS: atom_id res chain seq x y z
N MET A 1 -50.35 -19.82 -7.85
CA MET A 1 -50.60 -18.90 -6.72
C MET A 1 -49.31 -18.72 -5.96
N ALA A 2 -48.84 -17.48 -5.86
CA ALA A 2 -47.56 -17.12 -5.24
C ALA A 2 -47.78 -16.00 -4.21
N LYS A 3 -46.86 -15.99 -3.23
CA LYS A 3 -46.55 -14.98 -2.18
C LYS A 3 -47.28 -15.13 -0.82
N PRO A 4 -46.69 -14.60 0.28
CA PRO A 4 -45.26 -14.65 0.69
C PRO A 4 -45.10 -14.89 2.22
N PHE A 5 -43.89 -15.21 2.72
CA PHE A 5 -43.56 -14.98 4.13
C PHE A 5 -42.19 -14.29 4.29
N ILE A 6 -42.26 -12.97 4.22
CA ILE A 6 -41.63 -11.93 5.05
C ILE A 6 -40.22 -12.22 5.60
N GLN A 7 -39.24 -11.51 5.04
CA GLN A 7 -38.04 -11.05 5.74
C GLN A 7 -38.41 -9.94 6.75
N CYS A 8 -37.97 -10.07 8.00
CA CYS A 8 -37.79 -8.98 8.97
C CYS A 8 -36.88 -9.47 10.09
N THR A 9 -35.95 -8.73 10.69
CA THR A 9 -35.20 -7.50 10.39
C THR A 9 -34.19 -7.41 11.55
N ARG A 10 -32.99 -6.92 11.26
CA ARG A 10 -32.09 -6.24 12.22
C ARG A 10 -31.70 -7.02 13.49
N GLU A 11 -30.55 -7.70 13.44
CA GLU A 11 -29.78 -7.95 14.66
C GLU A 11 -29.29 -6.60 15.20
N ARG A 12 -29.79 -6.23 16.37
CA ARG A 12 -29.35 -5.03 17.10
C ARG A 12 -27.94 -5.29 17.65
N PRO A 13 -27.06 -4.27 17.67
CA PRO A 13 -25.62 -4.45 17.88
C PRO A 13 -25.16 -4.84 19.31
N LEU A 14 -26.06 -5.25 20.22
CA LEU A 14 -25.74 -5.51 21.63
C LEU A 14 -26.27 -6.83 22.23
N ASP A 15 -27.00 -7.66 21.47
CA ASP A 15 -27.66 -8.85 22.05
C ASP A 15 -26.73 -10.06 22.30
N VAL A 16 -25.46 -10.02 21.88
CA VAL A 16 -24.54 -11.19 21.98
C VAL A 16 -23.70 -11.20 23.27
N VAL A 17 -23.84 -10.20 24.15
CA VAL A 17 -23.02 -10.14 25.38
C VAL A 17 -23.54 -11.08 26.47
N TYR A 18 -24.78 -11.56 26.38
CA TYR A 18 -25.37 -12.48 27.36
C TYR A 18 -26.20 -13.57 26.67
N ASP A 19 -25.53 -14.52 26.05
CA ASP A 19 -26.15 -15.78 25.64
C ASP A 19 -25.74 -16.86 26.68
N PRO A 20 -26.62 -17.24 27.64
CA PRO A 20 -26.25 -18.10 28.78
C PRO A 20 -25.96 -19.56 28.40
N ASN A 21 -26.09 -19.91 27.12
CA ASN A 21 -25.92 -21.28 26.61
C ASN A 21 -24.53 -21.52 25.99
N VAL A 22 -23.64 -20.53 25.95
CA VAL A 22 -22.26 -20.70 25.44
C VAL A 22 -21.29 -20.77 26.62
N VAL A 23 -20.88 -21.99 26.99
CA VAL A 23 -19.88 -22.23 28.04
C VAL A 23 -18.50 -22.38 27.38
N PHE A 24 -17.59 -21.45 27.64
CA PHE A 24 -16.18 -21.56 27.21
C PHE A 24 -15.37 -22.36 28.24
N SER A 25 -14.64 -23.37 27.79
CA SER A 25 -13.85 -24.29 28.63
C SER A 25 -12.65 -23.66 29.35
N GLY A 26 -12.23 -22.46 28.95
CA GLY A 26 -11.11 -21.76 29.60
C GLY A 26 -10.85 -20.35 29.04
N ALA A 27 -10.02 -19.59 29.75
CA ALA A 27 -9.69 -18.20 29.43
C ALA A 27 -9.00 -18.04 28.05
N THR A 28 -8.31 -19.09 27.59
CA THR A 28 -7.69 -19.14 26.26
C THR A 28 -8.72 -19.26 25.15
N ASP A 29 -9.82 -19.98 25.38
CA ASP A 29 -10.86 -20.19 24.36
C ASP A 29 -11.73 -18.94 24.23
N LEU A 30 -12.00 -18.28 25.36
CA LEU A 30 -12.65 -16.96 25.39
C LEU A 30 -11.82 -15.91 24.65
N SER A 31 -10.50 -15.85 24.89
CA SER A 31 -9.62 -14.87 24.21
C SER A 31 -9.49 -15.14 22.72
N GLN A 32 -9.45 -16.41 22.30
CA GLN A 32 -9.47 -16.78 20.88
C GLN A 32 -10.80 -16.44 20.20
N HIS A 33 -11.93 -16.62 20.89
CA HIS A 33 -13.24 -16.28 20.36
C HIS A 33 -13.44 -14.76 20.24
N ILE A 34 -12.99 -13.99 21.24
CA ILE A 34 -12.98 -12.51 21.19
C ILE A 34 -12.07 -12.03 20.05
N SER A 35 -10.90 -12.66 19.87
CA SER A 35 -9.98 -12.31 18.79
C SER A 35 -10.57 -12.59 17.40
N ARG A 36 -11.29 -13.70 17.22
CA ARG A 36 -11.97 -14.05 15.97
C ARG A 36 -13.13 -13.11 15.65
N THR A 37 -13.94 -12.75 16.64
CA THR A 37 -15.07 -11.82 16.46
C THR A 37 -14.59 -10.39 16.19
N LEU A 38 -13.49 -9.94 16.80
CA LEU A 38 -12.85 -8.67 16.48
C LEU A 38 -12.20 -8.70 15.08
N ALA A 39 -11.55 -9.79 14.69
CA ALA A 39 -10.97 -9.94 13.36
C ALA A 39 -12.02 -9.93 12.24
N ALA A 40 -13.23 -10.46 12.48
CA ALA A 40 -14.35 -10.40 11.54
C ALA A 40 -14.95 -8.99 11.37
N ARG A 41 -14.71 -8.07 12.32
CA ARG A 41 -15.19 -6.66 12.29
C ARG A 41 -14.21 -5.68 11.62
N LEU A 42 -13.04 -6.15 11.20
CA LEU A 42 -12.00 -5.33 10.57
C LEU A 42 -12.00 -5.56 9.05
N THR A 43 -12.49 -4.58 8.29
CA THR A 43 -12.39 -4.61 6.82
C THR A 43 -10.98 -4.19 6.40
N ARG A 44 -10.28 -5.08 5.71
CA ARG A 44 -8.96 -4.80 5.14
C ARG A 44 -9.12 -4.02 3.85
N VAL A 45 -8.80 -2.72 3.88
CA VAL A 45 -8.79 -1.88 2.67
C VAL A 45 -7.34 -1.74 2.18
N PRO A 46 -7.05 -2.06 0.91
CA PRO A 46 -5.71 -1.85 0.35
C PRO A 46 -5.46 -0.34 0.19
N VAL A 47 -4.35 0.15 0.74
CA VAL A 47 -3.91 1.54 0.51
C VAL A 47 -3.22 1.59 -0.86
N GLN A 48 -3.93 2.11 -1.87
CA GLN A 48 -3.32 2.41 -3.16
C GLN A 48 -2.65 3.78 -3.08
N GLN A 49 -1.34 3.79 -2.85
CA GLN A 49 -0.50 4.89 -3.32
C GLN A 49 0.03 4.44 -4.69
N ASP A 50 -0.31 5.24 -5.70
CA ASP A 50 0.15 5.20 -7.10
C ASP A 50 -0.63 4.31 -8.08
N TRP A 51 -1.13 4.94 -9.14
CA TRP A 51 -1.98 4.36 -10.19
C TRP A 51 -1.19 3.67 -11.33
N PHE A 52 0.15 3.63 -11.27
CA PHE A 52 0.99 3.30 -12.44
C PHE A 52 2.17 2.33 -12.19
N LEU A 53 2.05 1.35 -11.30
CA LEU A 53 3.08 0.30 -11.17
C LEU A 53 2.49 -1.12 -11.15
N ASN A 54 2.71 -1.83 -12.26
CA ASN A 54 2.63 -3.28 -12.37
C ASN A 54 3.92 -3.89 -11.80
N ASP A 55 3.93 -4.30 -10.53
CA ASP A 55 4.99 -5.15 -9.98
C ASP A 55 4.39 -6.15 -8.97
N LEU A 56 4.39 -7.43 -9.36
CA LEU A 56 3.75 -8.58 -8.68
C LEU A 56 4.44 -9.03 -7.37
N ARG A 57 5.20 -8.18 -6.68
CA ARG A 57 5.95 -8.58 -5.46
C ARG A 57 6.00 -7.54 -4.34
N GLN A 58 4.94 -6.77 -4.12
CA GLN A 58 4.76 -6.04 -2.86
C GLN A 58 3.67 -6.71 -2.03
N LYS A 59 3.99 -7.10 -0.78
CA LYS A 59 2.98 -7.43 0.22
C LYS A 59 2.10 -6.20 0.40
N CYS A 60 0.82 -6.30 0.03
CA CYS A 60 -0.15 -5.23 0.17
C CYS A 60 -0.13 -4.71 1.63
N LEU A 61 0.19 -3.44 1.82
CA LEU A 61 0.01 -2.78 3.10
C LEU A 61 -1.49 -2.54 3.30
N TYR A 62 -2.08 -3.23 4.27
CA TYR A 62 -3.48 -3.06 4.64
C TYR A 62 -3.57 -2.08 5.80
N ARG A 63 -4.40 -1.06 5.67
CA ARG A 63 -4.82 -0.24 6.80
C ARG A 63 -6.04 -0.89 7.45
N VAL A 64 -6.06 -0.91 8.77
CA VAL A 64 -7.15 -1.43 9.58
C VAL A 64 -7.93 -0.24 10.12
N ASP A 65 -9.10 0.05 9.55
CA ASP A 65 -9.96 1.13 10.05
C ASP A 65 -11.08 0.52 10.94
N PRO A 66 -11.43 1.15 12.08
CA PRO A 66 -12.56 0.72 12.90
C PRO A 66 -13.90 1.05 12.21
N PRO A 67 -14.98 0.30 12.50
CA PRO A 67 -16.27 0.47 11.81
C PRO A 67 -16.85 1.87 12.07
N SER A 68 -17.09 2.60 10.99
CA SER A 68 -17.63 3.96 11.01
C SER A 68 -19.07 3.96 11.53
N GLN A 69 -19.31 4.72 12.61
CA GLN A 69 -20.65 5.25 12.86
C GLN A 69 -21.03 6.14 11.67
N SER A 70 -22.26 5.97 11.19
CA SER A 70 -22.91 6.74 10.12
C SER A 70 -22.46 8.21 10.01
N ARG A 71 -22.27 8.71 8.78
CA ARG A 71 -23.02 9.85 8.21
C ARG A 71 -22.50 10.27 6.82
N PHE A 72 -23.47 10.50 5.94
CA PHE A 72 -23.59 11.55 4.92
C PHE A 72 -22.44 11.80 3.93
N SER A 73 -22.80 11.76 2.65
CA SER A 73 -22.05 12.35 1.54
C SER A 73 -21.99 13.88 1.67
N PRO A 74 -20.83 14.51 1.44
CA PRO A 74 -20.77 15.86 0.93
C PRO A 74 -20.60 15.83 -0.59
N GLN A 75 -21.40 16.67 -1.23
CA GLN A 75 -21.25 17.05 -2.63
C GLN A 75 -19.85 17.61 -2.90
N THR A 76 -19.44 17.46 -4.15
CA THR A 76 -18.26 18.03 -4.82
C THR A 76 -17.82 19.42 -4.36
N SER A 77 -16.50 19.61 -4.22
CA SER A 77 -15.81 20.82 -4.69
C SER A 77 -14.30 20.59 -4.81
N HIS A 78 -13.77 21.05 -5.94
CA HIS A 78 -12.36 21.31 -6.20
C HIS A 78 -11.78 22.24 -5.12
N GLU A 79 -11.09 21.73 -4.09
CA GLU A 79 -10.37 22.62 -3.16
C GLU A 79 -9.29 21.96 -2.25
N ARG A 80 -8.76 20.78 -2.61
CA ARG A 80 -7.85 20.02 -1.72
C ARG A 80 -6.35 20.09 -1.98
N LEU A 81 -5.88 20.92 -2.92
CA LEU A 81 -4.43 21.07 -3.18
C LEU A 81 -3.79 22.33 -2.58
N ARG A 82 -4.51 23.12 -1.77
CA ARG A 82 -3.95 24.31 -1.10
C ARG A 82 -3.64 24.17 0.40
N ASN A 83 -4.16 23.14 1.08
CA ASN A 83 -4.06 23.04 2.55
C ASN A 83 -3.04 22.03 3.09
N GLU A 84 -2.14 21.50 2.26
CA GLU A 84 -1.08 20.60 2.74
C GLU A 84 0.21 21.32 3.18
N ARG A 85 0.32 22.64 2.97
CA ARG A 85 1.47 23.44 3.47
C ARG A 85 1.32 23.98 4.89
N SER A 86 0.17 23.82 5.54
CA SER A 86 -0.10 24.42 6.87
C SER A 86 -0.07 23.41 8.04
N LYS A 87 0.51 22.23 7.86
CA LYS A 87 0.56 21.16 8.89
C LYS A 87 1.94 20.97 9.53
N GLU A 88 2.83 21.96 9.46
CA GLU A 88 4.10 21.95 10.21
C GLU A 88 4.05 22.71 11.55
N ASP A 89 2.95 23.40 11.87
CA ASP A 89 2.87 24.30 13.03
C ASP A 89 2.12 23.76 14.27
N ASP A 90 1.65 22.51 14.26
CA ASP A 90 1.02 21.91 15.44
C ASP A 90 2.02 21.15 16.32
N ARG A 91 3.06 21.86 16.78
CA ARG A 91 3.80 21.46 17.99
C ARG A 91 3.12 22.06 19.22
N CYS A 92 2.39 21.20 19.92
CA CYS A 92 1.88 21.28 21.29
C CYS A 92 2.28 22.55 22.08
N LYS A 93 1.34 23.49 22.21
CA LYS A 93 1.35 24.55 23.22
C LYS A 93 1.03 23.93 24.59
N VAL A 94 2.07 23.59 25.37
CA VAL A 94 1.94 23.32 26.80
C VAL A 94 2.35 24.59 27.55
N TRP A 95 1.36 25.28 28.13
CA TRP A 95 1.55 26.42 29.03
C TRP A 95 1.71 25.91 30.46
N GLY A 96 2.80 26.29 31.14
CA GLY A 96 3.02 25.99 32.57
C GLY A 96 4.48 26.07 33.04
N GLU A 97 4.69 26.70 34.20
CA GLU A 97 5.96 27.17 34.80
C GLU A 97 6.95 26.12 35.36
N LEU A 98 6.82 24.83 35.05
CA LEU A 98 7.70 23.80 35.62
C LEU A 98 8.39 22.94 34.55
N ARG A 99 9.24 23.57 33.74
CA ARG A 99 9.99 22.92 32.64
C ARG A 99 11.34 22.30 33.00
N PHE A 100 11.83 22.46 34.22
CA PHE A 100 13.10 21.86 34.64
C PHE A 100 12.85 20.81 35.70
N LYS A 101 12.67 19.52 35.31
CA LYS A 101 13.02 18.39 36.18
C LYS A 101 12.90 16.97 35.59
N PHE A 102 12.35 16.75 34.40
CA PHE A 102 12.29 15.38 33.85
C PHE A 102 12.58 15.33 32.35
N ALA A 103 13.86 15.21 32.01
CA ALA A 103 14.30 14.78 30.68
C ALA A 103 15.66 14.07 30.79
N HIS A 104 15.65 12.84 31.31
CA HIS A 104 16.67 11.84 31.01
C HIS A 104 15.99 10.47 30.96
N TYR A 105 15.59 10.05 29.76
CA TYR A 105 15.75 8.68 29.25
C TYR A 105 15.70 8.80 27.72
N GLY A 106 16.84 8.51 27.09
CA GLY A 106 17.04 8.66 25.65
C GLY A 106 16.27 7.62 24.84
N THR A 107 15.67 8.07 23.74
CA THR A 107 15.18 7.25 22.64
C THR A 107 16.30 7.07 21.61
N PRO A 108 16.50 5.87 21.04
CA PRO A 108 17.61 5.59 20.13
C PRO A 108 17.29 6.05 18.71
N GLU A 109 17.45 7.35 18.42
CA GLU A 109 17.31 7.89 17.04
C GLU A 109 18.34 8.98 16.70
N GLU A 110 19.54 8.96 17.31
CA GLU A 110 20.60 9.95 17.01
C GLU A 110 21.90 9.36 16.43
N GLU A 111 22.00 8.04 16.25
CA GLU A 111 23.19 7.41 15.62
C GLU A 111 23.12 7.36 14.07
N ALA A 112 21.93 7.59 13.48
CA ALA A 112 21.72 7.53 12.04
C ALA A 112 22.12 8.82 11.31
N THR A 113 22.15 9.97 11.98
CA THR A 113 22.53 11.24 11.36
C THR A 113 24.04 11.49 11.44
N ALA A 114 24.73 10.98 12.46
CA ALA A 114 26.19 11.11 12.60
C ALA A 114 27.00 10.22 11.65
N SER A 115 26.44 9.09 11.21
CA SER A 115 27.08 8.17 10.25
C SER A 115 27.02 8.69 8.81
N VAL A 116 25.98 9.44 8.44
CA VAL A 116 25.83 10.05 7.12
C VAL A 116 26.88 11.15 6.88
N TRP A 117 27.21 11.96 7.90
CA TRP A 117 28.23 13.01 7.78
C TRP A 117 29.66 12.46 7.63
N LYS A 118 29.99 11.35 8.30
CA LYS A 118 31.31 10.69 8.13
C LYS A 118 31.48 10.05 6.74
N THR A 119 30.42 9.49 6.18
CA THR A 119 30.47 8.90 4.83
C THR A 119 30.62 9.95 3.72
N TYR A 120 30.14 11.18 3.93
CA TYR A 120 30.35 12.28 3.00
C TYR A 120 31.80 12.81 3.04
N GLU A 121 32.40 12.91 4.23
CA GLU A 121 33.82 13.32 4.36
C GLU A 121 34.80 12.28 3.80
N GLU A 122 34.49 10.98 3.93
CA GLU A 122 35.31 9.89 3.39
C GLU A 122 35.18 9.75 1.86
N ALA A 123 34.00 10.06 1.29
CA ALA A 123 33.78 10.09 -0.16
C ALA A 123 34.50 11.26 -0.84
N ASP A 124 34.46 12.45 -0.23
CA ASP A 124 35.19 13.64 -0.71
C ASP A 124 36.72 13.44 -0.62
N ALA A 125 37.21 12.68 0.37
CA ALA A 125 38.62 12.33 0.50
C ALA A 125 39.08 11.33 -0.58
N ALA A 126 38.22 10.42 -1.01
CA ALA A 126 38.51 9.46 -2.08
C ALA A 126 38.53 10.14 -3.46
N GLU A 127 37.63 11.09 -3.74
CA GLU A 127 37.61 11.86 -4.99
C GLU A 127 38.84 12.79 -5.13
N ARG A 128 39.33 13.35 -4.02
CA ARG A 128 40.56 14.19 -4.00
C ARG A 128 41.83 13.42 -4.35
N SER A 129 41.85 12.10 -4.14
CA SER A 129 43.00 11.24 -4.41
C SER A 129 43.16 10.87 -5.89
N LEU A 130 42.07 10.91 -6.68
CA LEU A 130 42.06 10.54 -8.10
C LEU A 130 42.37 11.70 -9.05
N ALA A 131 42.27 12.96 -8.58
CA ALA A 131 42.46 14.17 -9.38
C ALA A 131 43.91 14.70 -9.40
N ALA A 132 44.93 13.85 -9.14
CA ALA A 132 46.33 14.25 -8.95
C ALA A 132 47.13 14.41 -10.26
N GLN A 133 46.57 15.11 -11.27
CA GLN A 133 47.26 15.37 -12.54
C GLN A 133 46.99 16.80 -13.05
N SER A 134 47.44 17.82 -12.31
CA SER A 134 47.87 19.15 -12.79
C SER A 134 47.63 20.25 -11.72
N PRO A 135 48.67 20.81 -11.10
CA PRO A 135 48.52 21.80 -10.02
C PRO A 135 48.06 23.19 -10.50
N ALA A 136 48.27 23.53 -11.78
CA ALA A 136 47.94 24.85 -12.33
C ALA A 136 46.44 25.08 -12.57
N LEU A 137 45.66 24.03 -12.89
CA LEU A 137 44.21 24.14 -13.06
C LEU A 137 43.48 24.23 -11.71
N ARG A 138 44.01 23.58 -10.65
CA ARG A 138 43.47 23.69 -9.29
C ARG A 138 43.53 25.10 -8.72
N ALA A 139 44.63 25.82 -8.92
CA ALA A 139 44.77 27.17 -8.37
C ALA A 139 43.76 28.17 -8.96
N LEU A 140 43.33 27.96 -10.21
CA LEU A 140 42.32 28.79 -10.86
C LEU A 140 40.90 28.40 -10.43
N ASP A 141 40.60 27.10 -10.30
CA ASP A 141 39.29 26.63 -9.83
C ASP A 141 39.07 26.91 -8.33
N GLU A 142 40.11 26.79 -7.50
CA GLU A 142 40.06 27.14 -6.07
C GLU A 142 39.83 28.64 -5.88
N ALA A 143 40.50 29.50 -6.66
CA ALA A 143 40.28 30.94 -6.62
C ALA A 143 38.87 31.36 -7.09
N GLN A 144 38.31 30.68 -8.11
CA GLN A 144 36.94 30.91 -8.55
C GLN A 144 35.90 30.43 -7.53
N CYS A 145 36.14 29.28 -6.88
CA CYS A 145 35.28 28.77 -5.82
C CYS A 145 35.31 29.65 -4.56
N GLU A 146 36.48 30.20 -4.20
CA GLU A 146 36.61 31.13 -3.07
C GLU A 146 35.85 32.43 -3.31
N LEU A 147 35.94 33.02 -4.51
CA LEU A 147 35.20 34.24 -4.85
C LEU A 147 33.67 34.02 -4.80
N LEU A 148 33.19 32.90 -5.34
CA LEU A 148 31.77 32.54 -5.28
C LEU A 148 31.30 32.29 -3.84
N SER A 149 32.13 31.67 -3.01
CA SER A 149 31.82 31.42 -1.59
C SER A 149 31.79 32.72 -0.76
N GLN A 150 32.66 33.68 -1.08
CA GLN A 150 32.69 35.00 -0.44
C GLN A 150 31.45 35.83 -0.79
N ASP A 151 30.96 35.76 -2.03
CA ASP A 151 29.72 36.44 -2.44
C ASP A 151 28.47 35.84 -1.82
N VAL A 152 28.42 34.51 -1.65
CA VAL A 152 27.34 33.83 -0.91
C VAL A 152 27.37 34.22 0.57
N ARG A 153 28.55 34.31 1.19
CA ARG A 153 28.71 34.76 2.59
C ARG A 153 28.34 36.23 2.80
N ARG A 154 28.70 37.11 1.86
CA ARG A 154 28.28 38.53 1.87
C ARG A 154 26.76 38.68 1.75
N LYS A 155 26.13 37.92 0.85
CA LYS A 155 24.66 37.88 0.74
C LYS A 155 24.01 37.33 2.02
N ALA A 156 24.58 36.29 2.64
CA ALA A 156 24.06 35.76 3.91
C ALA A 156 24.17 36.77 5.07
N GLN A 157 25.23 37.57 5.13
CA GLN A 157 25.40 38.63 6.15
C GLN A 157 24.40 39.78 5.99
N THR A 158 24.00 40.14 4.77
CA THR A 158 23.00 41.20 4.56
C THR A 158 21.60 40.81 5.02
N TYR A 159 21.26 39.51 5.05
CA TYR A 159 19.96 39.04 5.56
C TYR A 159 19.92 38.82 7.08
N ALA A 160 21.08 38.75 7.74
CA ALA A 160 21.16 38.50 9.18
C ALA A 160 21.11 39.79 10.05
N ALA A 161 21.20 40.98 9.43
CA ALA A 161 21.25 42.27 10.12
C ALA A 161 19.90 42.99 10.24
N GLY A 162 18.78 42.29 10.08
CA GLY A 162 17.44 42.80 10.39
C GLY A 162 16.99 42.31 11.76
N LYS A 163 17.00 43.16 12.80
CA LYS A 163 16.33 42.88 14.07
C LYS A 163 14.83 42.68 13.81
N ALA A 164 14.33 41.46 13.96
CA ALA A 164 12.89 41.19 13.90
C ALA A 164 12.23 41.60 15.22
N ASN A 165 11.43 42.66 15.20
CA ASN A 165 10.49 42.98 16.28
C ASN A 165 9.33 41.99 16.21
N SER A 166 9.16 41.16 17.25
CA SER A 166 8.00 40.28 17.41
C SER A 166 6.78 41.07 17.92
N GLY A 167 6.26 41.96 17.08
CA GLY A 167 5.09 42.75 17.39
C GLY A 167 4.20 42.84 16.16
N THR A 168 3.02 42.22 16.24
CA THR A 168 1.90 42.33 15.29
C THR A 168 2.24 41.99 13.84
N GLN A 169 2.22 40.70 13.50
CA GLN A 169 2.09 40.27 12.12
C GLN A 169 0.61 39.93 11.86
N SER A 170 0.00 40.75 11.00
CA SER A 170 -1.35 40.61 10.48
C SER A 170 -1.62 39.19 9.95
N LEU A 171 -2.87 38.73 10.10
CA LEU A 171 -3.43 37.47 9.61
C LEU A 171 -3.34 37.26 8.08
N TYR A 172 -2.69 38.17 7.36
CA TYR A 172 -2.41 38.11 5.93
C TYR A 172 -0.90 38.19 5.76
N SER A 173 -0.31 37.11 5.22
CA SER A 173 1.08 37.15 4.76
C SER A 173 1.17 38.14 3.60
N GLU A 174 2.07 39.13 3.67
CA GLU A 174 2.30 40.12 2.61
C GLU A 174 2.59 39.48 1.23
N ARG A 175 2.92 38.18 1.20
CA ARG A 175 3.10 37.38 -0.02
C ARG A 175 1.83 37.21 -0.85
N GLU A 176 0.65 37.22 -0.24
CA GLU A 176 -0.63 37.12 -0.97
C GLU A 176 -1.09 38.47 -1.52
N ALA A 177 -0.55 39.58 -1.00
CA ALA A 177 -0.80 40.93 -1.51
C ALA A 177 0.15 41.32 -2.66
N GLN A 178 1.09 40.45 -3.04
CA GLN A 178 2.06 40.73 -4.10
C GLN A 178 1.43 40.43 -5.47
N THR A 179 0.78 41.42 -6.04
CA THR A 179 0.24 41.38 -7.41
C THR A 179 1.34 41.17 -8.43
N ILE A 180 1.02 40.47 -9.53
CA ILE A 180 1.86 40.42 -10.73
C ILE A 180 2.23 41.87 -11.12
N PRO A 181 3.51 42.19 -11.36
CA PRO A 181 3.90 43.55 -11.73
C PRO A 181 3.07 43.99 -12.93
N TYR A 182 2.46 45.18 -12.83
CA TYR A 182 1.58 45.73 -13.85
C TYR A 182 2.33 45.87 -15.18
N SER A 183 1.87 45.17 -16.22
CA SER A 183 2.33 45.35 -17.60
C SER A 183 1.40 46.32 -18.33
N PRO A 184 1.89 47.49 -18.79
CA PRO A 184 1.06 48.44 -19.52
C PRO A 184 0.58 47.85 -20.86
N PRO A 185 -0.64 48.18 -21.32
CA PRO A 185 -1.08 47.82 -22.67
C PRO A 185 -0.22 48.55 -23.69
N THR A 186 0.44 47.81 -24.58
CA THR A 186 1.28 48.36 -25.65
C THR A 186 0.48 48.52 -26.94
N GLU A 187 0.40 49.73 -27.48
CA GLU A 187 -0.12 49.99 -28.83
C GLU A 187 0.97 49.70 -29.88
N ILE A 188 0.64 48.87 -30.86
CA ILE A 188 1.57 48.43 -31.91
C ILE A 188 1.19 49.13 -33.20
N SER A 189 2.15 49.80 -33.85
CA SER A 189 1.91 50.39 -35.18
C SER A 189 1.72 49.31 -36.25
N ASP A 190 0.79 49.53 -37.18
CA ASP A 190 0.47 48.58 -38.25
C ASP A 190 1.73 48.18 -39.03
N GLY A 191 2.09 46.89 -38.97
CA GLY A 191 3.24 46.29 -39.65
C GLY A 191 4.45 45.97 -38.77
N GLN A 192 4.52 46.45 -37.53
CA GLN A 192 5.60 46.08 -36.60
C GLN A 192 5.26 44.83 -35.79
N ARG A 193 6.21 43.88 -35.69
CA ARG A 193 6.09 42.66 -34.87
C ARG A 193 7.22 42.58 -33.81
N PRO A 194 7.13 43.31 -32.68
CA PRO A 194 8.19 43.33 -31.68
C PRO A 194 8.49 41.93 -31.09
N GLU A 195 9.74 41.71 -30.65
CA GLU A 195 10.19 40.42 -30.07
C GLU A 195 9.47 40.08 -28.76
N GLU A 196 9.13 41.10 -27.99
CA GLU A 196 8.52 41.02 -26.66
C GLU A 196 7.13 40.35 -26.70
N LEU A 197 6.34 40.60 -27.74
CA LEU A 197 5.02 39.97 -27.91
C LEU A 197 5.09 38.47 -28.18
N ALA A 198 6.15 38.01 -28.85
CA ALA A 198 6.35 36.59 -29.09
C ALA A 198 6.82 35.84 -27.84
N ILE A 199 7.25 36.56 -26.80
CA ILE A 199 7.78 36.01 -25.55
C ILE A 199 6.87 36.40 -24.36
N ALA A 200 5.68 36.95 -24.63
CA ALA A 200 4.76 37.45 -23.61
C ALA A 200 4.30 36.40 -22.58
N TYR A 201 4.50 35.11 -22.85
CA TYR A 201 4.23 34.02 -21.91
C TYR A 201 5.29 33.88 -20.80
N PHE A 202 6.49 34.46 -20.95
CA PHE A 202 7.46 34.57 -19.87
C PHE A 202 7.03 35.67 -18.91
N CYS A 203 6.64 35.27 -17.70
CA CYS A 203 6.27 36.18 -16.62
C CYS A 203 7.00 35.81 -15.33
N TRP A 204 6.92 36.66 -14.31
CA TRP A 204 7.55 36.41 -13.02
C TRP A 204 7.10 35.05 -12.46
N GLU A 205 8.05 34.20 -12.04
CA GLU A 205 7.86 32.79 -11.64
C GLU A 205 7.46 31.82 -12.76
N ARG A 206 7.22 32.30 -13.99
CA ARG A 206 7.00 31.49 -15.20
C ARG A 206 8.01 31.87 -16.27
N GLY A 207 9.27 31.53 -16.02
CA GLY A 207 10.38 31.74 -16.95
C GLY A 207 11.16 33.04 -16.77
N LEU A 208 10.90 33.77 -15.68
CA LEU A 208 11.77 34.84 -15.18
C LEU A 208 12.01 34.63 -13.67
N PRO A 209 13.26 34.76 -13.17
CA PRO A 209 14.48 35.17 -13.88
C PRO A 209 14.97 34.13 -14.90
N ALA A 210 15.43 34.63 -16.05
CA ALA A 210 15.73 33.79 -17.21
C ALA A 210 16.83 32.76 -16.90
N THR A 211 16.47 31.48 -16.96
CA THR A 211 17.38 30.34 -16.96
C THR A 211 18.01 30.14 -18.35
N GLN A 212 19.07 29.33 -18.41
CA GLN A 212 19.80 29.05 -19.66
C GLN A 212 18.89 28.50 -20.78
N LEU A 213 17.80 27.81 -20.41
CA LEU A 213 16.79 27.32 -21.36
C LEU A 213 15.97 28.45 -21.97
N GLU A 214 15.47 29.39 -21.15
CA GLU A 214 14.75 30.56 -21.67
C GLU A 214 15.65 31.43 -22.54
N ILE A 215 16.92 31.60 -22.16
CA ILE A 215 17.91 32.33 -22.96
C ILE A 215 18.13 31.65 -24.32
N SER A 216 18.25 30.31 -24.36
CA SER A 216 18.44 29.58 -25.62
C SER A 216 17.20 29.63 -26.52
N ILE A 217 16.00 29.59 -25.95
CA ILE A 217 14.74 29.80 -26.68
C ILE A 217 14.70 31.19 -27.31
N ILE A 218 15.03 32.24 -26.55
CA ILE A 218 15.08 33.62 -27.06
C ILE A 218 16.12 33.76 -28.18
N GLN A 219 17.30 33.16 -28.01
CA GLN A 219 18.34 33.16 -29.04
C GLN A 219 17.88 32.45 -30.31
N ARG A 220 17.21 31.30 -30.20
CA ARG A 220 16.66 30.56 -31.34
C ARG A 220 15.57 31.36 -32.06
N MET A 221 14.66 32.00 -31.32
CA MET A 221 13.64 32.88 -31.87
C MET A 221 14.25 34.05 -32.66
N ARG A 222 15.34 34.65 -32.15
CA ARG A 222 16.08 35.70 -32.84
C ARG A 222 16.78 35.19 -34.11
N GLN A 223 17.34 33.99 -34.07
CA GLN A 223 17.96 33.36 -35.24
C GLN A 223 16.91 33.08 -36.32
N GLN A 224 15.75 32.54 -35.95
CA GLN A 224 14.63 32.28 -36.87
C GLN A 224 14.17 33.57 -37.58
N ARG A 225 13.96 34.67 -36.82
CA ARG A 225 13.61 35.96 -37.42
C ARG A 225 14.69 36.51 -38.35
N LYS A 226 15.97 36.37 -37.98
CA LYS A 226 17.09 36.76 -38.86
C LYS A 226 17.09 35.95 -40.14
N ILE A 227 16.82 34.65 -40.09
CA ILE A 227 16.75 33.80 -41.27
C ILE A 227 15.56 34.21 -42.14
N GLU A 228 14.37 34.40 -41.55
CA GLU A 228 13.17 34.87 -42.28
C GLU A 228 13.41 36.19 -43.02
N ASN A 229 14.12 37.14 -42.40
CA ASN A 229 14.47 38.42 -43.02
C ASN A 229 15.52 38.28 -44.15
N LEU A 230 16.38 37.25 -44.09
CA LEU A 230 17.41 36.98 -45.09
C LEU A 230 16.91 36.11 -46.25
N LEU A 231 15.66 35.62 -46.20
CA LEU A 231 15.09 34.81 -47.27
C LEU A 231 14.95 35.61 -48.56
N PRO A 232 15.27 35.01 -49.73
CA PRO A 232 15.08 35.68 -51.01
C PRO A 232 13.61 36.03 -51.27
N PRO A 233 13.33 37.14 -51.98
CA PRO A 233 11.98 37.56 -52.34
C PRO A 233 11.33 36.56 -53.32
N THR A 234 10.00 36.55 -53.42
CA THR A 234 9.23 35.58 -54.23
C THR A 234 9.04 36.02 -55.69
N THR A 235 9.94 36.85 -56.23
CA THR A 235 9.74 37.52 -57.52
C THR A 235 9.97 36.59 -58.71
N ASP A 236 10.95 35.68 -58.61
CA ASP A 236 11.39 34.78 -59.70
C ASP A 236 11.31 33.29 -59.31
N GLU A 237 11.10 32.39 -60.27
CA GLU A 237 11.02 30.93 -60.02
C GLU A 237 12.28 30.36 -59.36
N TYR A 238 13.47 30.83 -59.76
CA TYR A 238 14.74 30.41 -59.16
C TYR A 238 14.87 30.91 -57.71
N SER A 239 14.47 32.15 -57.44
CA SER A 239 14.46 32.73 -56.10
C SER A 239 13.46 32.03 -55.16
N PHE A 240 12.34 31.57 -55.72
CA PHE A 240 11.34 30.77 -55.01
C PHE A 240 11.89 29.38 -54.65
N GLN A 241 12.54 28.69 -55.59
CA GLN A 241 13.16 27.39 -55.32
C GLN A 241 14.28 27.50 -54.28
N ALA A 242 15.12 28.53 -54.37
CA ALA A 242 16.17 28.80 -53.39
C ALA A 242 15.58 29.10 -51.99
N ARG A 243 14.48 29.86 -51.92
CA ARG A 243 13.75 30.12 -50.67
C ARG A 243 13.19 28.83 -50.07
N ALA A 244 12.57 27.98 -50.89
CA ALA A 244 11.99 26.71 -50.45
C ALA A 244 13.07 25.78 -49.87
N ALA A 245 14.21 25.63 -50.56
CA ALA A 245 15.33 24.83 -50.08
C ALA A 245 15.90 25.34 -48.74
N LEU A 246 16.07 26.67 -48.59
CA LEU A 246 16.54 27.27 -47.34
C LEU A 246 15.55 27.09 -46.19
N MET A 247 14.24 27.13 -46.47
CA MET A 247 13.20 26.84 -45.47
C MET A 247 13.22 25.37 -45.05
N GLU A 248 13.34 24.43 -46.00
CA GLU A 248 13.44 23.00 -45.69
C GLU A 248 14.67 22.67 -44.83
N GLU A 249 15.83 23.26 -45.15
CA GLU A 249 17.04 23.10 -44.34
C GLU A 249 16.87 23.68 -42.92
N GLN A 250 16.21 24.83 -42.79
CA GLN A 250 15.93 25.43 -41.49
C GLN A 250 14.99 24.54 -40.68
N GLU A 251 13.90 24.06 -41.28
CA GLU A 251 12.98 23.13 -40.63
C GLU A 251 13.75 21.90 -40.14
N PHE A 252 14.60 21.29 -40.98
CA PHE A 252 15.38 20.12 -40.59
C PHE A 252 16.29 20.38 -39.38
N ARG A 253 16.92 21.57 -39.31
CA ARG A 253 17.74 21.96 -38.15
C ARG A 253 16.89 22.13 -36.89
N GLU A 254 15.71 22.75 -37.00
CA GLU A 254 14.77 22.89 -35.87
C GLU A 254 14.23 21.54 -35.39
N TRP A 255 13.92 20.64 -36.32
CA TRP A 255 13.53 19.26 -36.02
C TRP A 255 14.65 18.50 -35.32
N SER A 256 15.90 18.62 -35.81
CA SER A 256 17.07 18.00 -35.18
C SER A 256 17.31 18.52 -33.76
N ASP A 257 17.21 19.83 -33.55
CA ASP A 257 17.31 20.46 -32.22
C ASP A 257 16.24 19.96 -31.25
N ARG A 258 15.00 19.82 -31.72
CA ARG A 258 13.89 19.25 -30.92
C ARG A 258 14.15 17.79 -30.60
N GLU A 259 14.61 17.00 -31.57
CA GLU A 259 14.94 15.60 -31.38
C GLU A 259 16.06 15.42 -30.37
N ASN A 260 17.11 16.24 -30.43
CA ASN A 260 18.21 16.24 -29.46
C ASN A 260 17.73 16.64 -28.06
N HIS A 261 16.87 17.65 -27.94
CA HIS A 261 16.29 18.02 -26.65
C HIS A 261 15.44 16.88 -26.06
N ILE A 262 14.64 16.21 -26.90
CA ILE A 262 13.86 15.05 -26.51
C ILE A 262 14.78 13.91 -26.07
N LYS A 263 15.87 13.62 -26.80
CA LYS A 263 16.88 12.62 -26.42
C LYS A 263 17.50 12.92 -25.07
N ASN A 264 17.94 14.15 -24.82
CA ASN A 264 18.51 14.56 -23.54
C ASN A 264 17.51 14.38 -22.38
N LEU A 265 16.24 14.70 -22.58
CA LEU A 265 15.19 14.46 -21.59
C LEU A 265 14.98 12.96 -21.33
N HIS A 266 15.01 12.13 -22.37
CA HIS A 266 14.91 10.68 -22.23
C HIS A 266 16.14 10.10 -21.51
N GLU A 267 17.34 10.55 -21.85
CA GLU A 267 18.58 10.15 -21.18
C GLU A 267 18.54 10.50 -19.69
N ARG A 268 18.12 11.73 -19.34
CA ARG A 268 17.95 12.14 -17.94
C ARG A 268 16.94 11.26 -17.19
N LYS A 269 15.82 10.90 -17.83
CA LYS A 269 14.84 9.96 -17.26
C LYS A 269 15.42 8.55 -17.11
N LEU A 270 16.20 8.08 -18.09
CA LEU A 270 16.87 6.78 -18.03
C LEU A 270 17.92 6.73 -16.93
N GLU A 271 18.67 7.80 -16.69
CA GLU A 271 19.60 7.92 -15.56
C GLU A 271 18.87 7.75 -14.22
N LEU A 272 17.73 8.44 -14.04
CA LEU A 272 16.89 8.27 -12.85
C LEU A 272 16.41 6.82 -12.72
N PHE A 273 15.95 6.19 -13.81
CA PHE A 273 15.55 4.78 -13.76
C PHE A 273 16.72 3.84 -13.43
N ARG A 274 17.91 4.06 -14.00
CA ARG A 274 19.11 3.27 -13.67
C ARG A 274 19.44 3.39 -12.20
N SER A 275 19.42 4.61 -11.64
CA SER A 275 19.66 4.84 -10.21
C SER A 275 18.64 4.11 -9.33
N ALA A 276 17.35 4.19 -9.67
CA ALA A 276 16.28 3.52 -8.93
C ALA A 276 16.38 1.98 -8.99
N ILE A 277 16.76 1.42 -10.15
CA ILE A 277 17.01 -0.02 -10.30
C ILE A 277 18.22 -0.45 -9.46
N CYS A 278 19.30 0.34 -9.49
CA CYS A 278 20.51 0.06 -8.72
C CYS A 278 20.21 0.07 -7.22
N GLU A 279 19.50 1.08 -6.73
CA GLU A 279 19.10 1.18 -5.33
C GLU A 279 18.19 0.01 -4.91
N ARG A 280 17.24 -0.38 -5.77
CA ARG A 280 16.39 -1.54 -5.53
C ARG A 280 17.22 -2.84 -5.41
N ARG A 281 18.21 -3.04 -6.29
CA ARG A 281 19.12 -4.19 -6.22
C ARG A 281 19.97 -4.18 -4.96
N GLN A 282 20.57 -3.04 -4.59
CA GLN A 282 21.31 -2.93 -3.34
C GLN A 282 20.45 -3.29 -2.11
N ARG A 283 19.16 -2.91 -2.12
CA ARG A 283 18.23 -3.31 -1.05
C ARG A 283 17.92 -4.80 -1.04
N THR A 284 17.93 -5.49 -2.19
CA THR A 284 17.78 -6.95 -2.23
C THR A 284 19.05 -7.64 -1.76
N ASP A 285 20.20 -7.19 -2.23
CA ASP A 285 21.51 -7.77 -1.93
C ASP A 285 21.77 -7.69 -0.41
N LYS A 286 21.52 -6.53 0.22
CA LYS A 286 21.60 -6.38 1.69
C LYS A 286 20.70 -7.36 2.46
N ARG A 287 19.50 -7.65 1.95
CA ARG A 287 18.60 -8.61 2.61
C ARG A 287 19.11 -10.04 2.48
N GLU A 288 19.74 -10.37 1.35
CA GLU A 288 20.38 -11.66 1.12
C GLU A 288 21.63 -11.81 1.99
N GLU A 289 22.48 -10.80 2.07
CA GLU A 289 23.63 -10.71 2.98
C GLU A 289 23.19 -10.90 4.44
N ASP A 290 22.15 -10.21 4.88
CA ASP A 290 21.58 -10.39 6.22
C ASP A 290 21.06 -11.81 6.46
N ALA A 291 20.50 -12.46 5.44
CA ALA A 291 20.01 -13.83 5.53
C ALA A 291 21.17 -14.83 5.63
N LEU A 292 22.22 -14.64 4.83
CA LEU A 292 23.45 -15.42 4.89
C LEU A 292 24.12 -15.24 6.26
N ALA A 293 24.28 -14.01 6.74
CA ALA A 293 24.85 -13.73 8.06
C ALA A 293 24.06 -14.40 9.20
N ARG A 294 22.72 -14.48 9.10
CA ARG A 294 21.90 -15.23 10.07
C ARG A 294 22.12 -16.74 9.97
N MET A 295 22.28 -17.28 8.77
CA MET A 295 22.59 -18.70 8.56
C MET A 295 23.97 -19.06 9.09
N ASP A 296 24.98 -18.25 8.78
CA ASP A 296 26.36 -18.44 9.23
C ASP A 296 26.46 -18.42 10.76
N ARG A 297 25.74 -17.50 11.42
CA ARG A 297 25.67 -17.49 12.89
C ARG A 297 25.09 -18.78 13.46
N ARG A 298 23.99 -19.28 12.89
CA ARG A 298 23.37 -20.55 13.33
C ARG A 298 24.32 -21.73 13.17
N LEU A 299 24.96 -21.83 12.01
CA LEU A 299 25.94 -22.89 11.73
C LEU A 299 27.16 -22.77 12.67
N SER A 300 27.61 -21.55 12.95
CA SER A 300 28.68 -21.30 13.91
C SER A 300 28.28 -21.75 15.32
N ASP A 301 27.07 -21.40 15.78
CA ASP A 301 26.54 -21.82 17.07
C ASP A 301 26.42 -23.35 17.16
N GLU A 302 25.89 -23.99 16.13
CA GLU A 302 25.80 -25.46 16.05
C GLU A 302 27.20 -26.09 16.13
N SER A 303 28.16 -25.57 15.37
CA SER A 303 29.55 -26.04 15.43
C SER A 303 30.15 -25.87 16.83
N ALA A 304 29.89 -24.73 17.50
CA ALA A 304 30.35 -24.46 18.86
C ALA A 304 29.73 -25.43 19.87
N THR A 305 28.44 -25.80 19.73
CA THR A 305 27.86 -26.83 20.60
C THR A 305 28.49 -28.20 20.39
N GLN A 306 28.87 -28.53 19.15
CA GLN A 306 29.55 -29.78 18.84
C GLN A 306 30.97 -29.81 19.42
N THR A 307 31.72 -28.71 19.31
CA THR A 307 33.06 -28.62 19.92
C THR A 307 32.99 -28.74 21.43
N VAL A 308 32.01 -28.12 22.09
CA VAL A 308 31.79 -28.26 23.54
C VAL A 308 31.47 -29.71 23.93
N LYS A 309 30.66 -30.44 23.14
CA LYS A 309 30.39 -31.87 23.39
C LYS A 309 31.65 -32.72 23.22
N ALA A 310 32.39 -32.50 22.13
CA ALA A 310 33.66 -33.19 21.87
C ALA A 310 34.68 -32.95 23.00
N ASP A 311 34.75 -31.72 23.50
CA ASP A 311 35.59 -31.36 24.64
C ASP A 311 35.14 -32.03 25.94
N ALA A 312 33.83 -32.09 26.21
CA ALA A 312 33.31 -32.80 27.37
C ALA A 312 33.68 -34.29 27.32
N ASP A 313 33.59 -34.93 26.16
CA ASP A 313 33.96 -36.33 25.99
C ASP A 313 35.48 -36.55 26.05
N ARG A 314 36.26 -35.64 25.47
CA ARG A 314 37.72 -35.59 25.65
C ARG A 314 38.10 -35.52 27.14
N ILE A 315 37.48 -34.64 27.91
CA ILE A 315 37.71 -34.50 29.35
C ILE A 315 37.29 -35.77 30.11
N LYS A 316 36.13 -36.37 29.78
CA LYS A 316 35.70 -37.64 30.39
C LYS A 316 36.71 -38.76 30.11
N ASN A 317 37.21 -38.85 28.89
CA ASN A 317 38.22 -39.83 28.48
C ASN A 317 39.53 -39.60 29.22
N LEU A 318 40.03 -38.35 29.29
CA LEU A 318 41.22 -38.01 30.08
C LEU A 318 41.05 -38.37 31.57
N ARG A 319 39.87 -38.09 32.16
CA ARG A 319 39.55 -38.49 33.53
C ARG A 319 39.54 -40.02 33.70
N ARG A 320 39.00 -40.76 32.73
CA ARG A 320 39.01 -42.24 32.72
C ARG A 320 40.43 -42.79 32.62
N MET A 321 41.23 -42.28 31.68
CA MET A 321 42.64 -42.65 31.52
C MET A 321 43.44 -42.37 32.80
N ARG A 322 43.23 -41.20 33.43
CA ARG A 322 43.88 -40.88 34.71
C ARG A 322 43.47 -41.85 35.82
N ARG A 323 42.19 -42.25 35.90
CA ARG A 323 41.74 -43.27 36.87
C ARG A 323 42.38 -44.64 36.59
N GLN A 324 42.54 -45.01 35.33
CA GLN A 324 43.22 -46.26 34.94
C GLN A 324 44.71 -46.23 35.31
N LEU A 325 45.42 -45.12 35.06
CA LEU A 325 46.82 -44.95 35.50
C LEU A 325 46.95 -45.08 37.02
N VAL A 326 46.07 -44.42 37.78
CA VAL A 326 46.05 -44.52 39.26
C VAL A 326 45.71 -45.96 39.72
N ALA A 327 44.86 -46.68 39.00
CA ALA A 327 44.58 -48.10 39.26
C ALA A 327 45.80 -48.97 38.98
N VAL A 328 46.58 -48.68 37.94
CA VAL A 328 47.85 -49.36 37.67
C VAL A 328 48.87 -49.12 38.79
N GLU A 329 49.00 -47.88 39.25
CA GLU A 329 49.83 -47.55 40.43
C GLU A 329 49.37 -48.31 41.68
N SER A 330 48.07 -48.54 41.85
CA SER A 330 47.53 -49.31 42.98
C SER A 330 47.95 -50.79 42.95
N PHE A 331 48.18 -51.38 41.78
CA PHE A 331 48.64 -52.78 41.69
C PHE A 331 50.10 -52.97 42.13
N ILE A 332 50.91 -51.90 42.10
CA ILE A 332 52.33 -51.97 42.49
C ILE A 332 52.48 -52.18 44.00
N ASN A 333 51.55 -51.66 44.83
CA ASN A 333 51.51 -51.89 46.29
C ASN A 333 50.07 -51.73 46.85
N PRO A 334 49.19 -52.72 46.67
CA PRO A 334 47.75 -52.56 46.89
C PRO A 334 47.38 -52.29 48.34
N ARG A 335 47.97 -53.01 49.30
CA ARG A 335 47.64 -52.86 50.73
C ARG A 335 48.02 -51.48 51.29
N ARG A 336 49.20 -50.97 50.91
CA ARG A 336 49.68 -49.64 51.35
C ARG A 336 48.88 -48.53 50.66
N TRP A 337 48.62 -48.66 49.37
CA TRP A 337 47.83 -47.69 48.62
C TRP A 337 46.39 -47.62 49.12
N GLU A 338 45.73 -48.75 49.40
CA GLU A 338 44.38 -48.79 49.97
C GLU A 338 44.32 -48.17 51.36
N ALA A 339 45.27 -48.47 52.26
CA ALA A 339 45.31 -47.88 53.60
C ALA A 339 45.48 -46.36 53.57
N ILE A 340 46.41 -45.85 52.74
CA ILE A 340 46.65 -44.41 52.59
C ILE A 340 45.46 -43.73 51.90
N ASN A 341 44.91 -44.31 50.83
CA ASN A 341 43.82 -43.72 50.06
C ASN A 341 42.48 -43.75 50.84
N ASN A 342 42.23 -44.78 51.65
CA ASN A 342 41.03 -44.87 52.49
C ASN A 342 41.08 -43.93 53.70
N SER A 343 42.26 -43.65 54.25
CA SER A 343 42.43 -42.73 55.39
C SER A 343 42.52 -41.26 54.99
N THR A 344 43.08 -40.94 53.82
CA THR A 344 43.25 -39.54 53.35
C THR A 344 42.00 -38.95 52.72
N LYS A 345 41.18 -39.74 52.01
CA LYS A 345 39.98 -39.24 51.35
C LYS A 345 38.75 -39.40 52.24
N ARG A 346 38.14 -38.28 52.64
CA ARG A 346 36.85 -38.25 53.36
C ARG A 346 35.70 -38.94 52.60
N ALA A 347 35.81 -39.03 51.27
CA ALA A 347 34.86 -39.72 50.41
C ALA A 347 35.18 -41.22 50.20
N SER A 348 36.13 -41.77 50.95
CA SER A 348 36.46 -43.20 50.90
C SER A 348 35.35 -44.04 51.54
N GLN A 349 35.38 -45.35 51.30
CA GLN A 349 34.43 -46.28 51.91
C GLN A 349 34.51 -46.32 53.44
N LEU A 350 35.66 -45.96 54.02
CA LEU A 350 35.86 -45.94 55.47
C LEU A 350 35.02 -44.84 56.14
N PHE A 351 34.88 -43.68 55.50
CA PHE A 351 34.19 -42.52 56.06
C PHE A 351 32.80 -42.28 55.44
N ALA A 352 32.62 -42.63 54.18
CA ALA A 352 31.39 -42.40 53.42
C ALA A 352 31.11 -43.59 52.46
N PRO A 353 30.61 -44.72 52.99
CA PRO A 353 30.27 -45.89 52.20
C PRO A 353 29.19 -45.56 51.15
N ARG A 354 29.41 -46.02 49.91
CA ARG A 354 28.51 -45.73 48.78
C ARG A 354 27.32 -46.68 48.76
N SER A 355 26.12 -46.13 48.63
CA SER A 355 24.84 -46.87 48.60
C SER A 355 24.76 -47.97 47.54
N ILE A 356 25.44 -47.81 46.40
CA ILE A 356 25.51 -48.83 45.32
C ILE A 356 26.10 -50.17 45.83
N LYS A 357 26.92 -50.16 46.88
CA LYS A 357 27.47 -51.39 47.47
C LYS A 357 26.51 -52.11 48.42
N GLY A 358 25.25 -51.66 48.49
CA GLY A 358 24.27 -52.22 49.42
C GLY A 358 24.55 -51.88 50.88
N HIS A 359 25.42 -50.89 51.14
CA HIS A 359 25.63 -50.41 52.50
C HIS A 359 24.45 -49.52 52.88
N ILE A 360 23.52 -50.15 53.60
CA ILE A 360 22.53 -49.47 54.41
C ILE A 360 23.25 -49.26 55.75
N PRO A 361 23.37 -48.02 56.26
CA PRO A 361 23.85 -47.84 57.62
C PRO A 361 22.87 -48.59 58.53
N ASP A 362 23.25 -49.77 59.03
CA ASP A 362 22.55 -50.38 60.14
C ASP A 362 22.65 -49.37 61.28
N ASP A 363 21.53 -49.02 61.91
CA ASP A 363 21.58 -48.37 63.22
C ASP A 363 22.23 -49.39 64.15
N VAL A 364 23.56 -49.32 64.30
CA VAL A 364 24.34 -50.14 65.23
C VAL A 364 23.81 -49.97 66.67
N TYR A 365 23.08 -48.88 66.91
CA TYR A 365 22.39 -48.58 68.15
C TYR A 365 21.04 -49.30 68.34
N ALA A 366 20.45 -49.90 67.30
CA ALA A 366 19.17 -50.63 67.41
C ALA A 366 19.35 -52.05 68.01
N SER A 367 20.51 -52.68 67.82
CA SER A 367 20.86 -53.99 68.40
C SER A 367 21.59 -53.90 69.75
N LEU A 368 22.01 -52.70 70.16
CA LEU A 368 22.54 -52.41 71.49
C LEU A 368 21.44 -51.94 72.47
N ALA A 369 20.20 -52.38 72.26
CA ALA A 369 19.14 -52.28 73.25
C ALA A 369 19.49 -53.20 74.44
N ILE A 370 20.38 -52.72 75.31
CA ILE A 370 20.69 -53.35 76.59
C ILE A 370 19.37 -53.39 77.37
N GLU A 371 18.80 -54.59 77.50
CA GLU A 371 17.61 -54.79 78.29
C GLU A 371 17.90 -54.33 79.74
N SER A 372 16.92 -53.68 80.37
CA SER A 372 17.10 -53.02 81.67
C SER A 372 17.22 -53.90 82.94
N PRO A 373 17.20 -55.26 82.96
CA PRO A 373 17.41 -55.97 84.22
C PRO A 373 18.89 -56.04 84.63
N GLU A 374 19.85 -56.03 83.70
CA GLU A 374 21.29 -56.06 84.03
C GLU A 374 21.80 -54.68 84.47
N LEU A 375 21.23 -53.59 83.94
CA LEU A 375 21.50 -52.23 84.41
C LEU A 375 20.92 -51.98 85.81
N LYS A 376 19.76 -52.55 86.16
CA LYS A 376 19.23 -52.48 87.54
C LYS A 376 20.05 -53.32 88.51
N ALA A 377 20.52 -54.49 88.10
CA ALA A 377 21.43 -55.32 88.89
C ALA A 377 22.81 -54.65 89.07
N LEU A 378 23.31 -53.96 88.05
CA LEU A 378 24.50 -53.10 88.13
C LEU A 378 24.23 -51.84 88.94
N GLU A 379 23.07 -51.21 88.88
CA GLU A 379 22.70 -50.07 89.72
C GLU A 379 22.62 -50.48 91.19
N ASP A 380 22.01 -51.62 91.51
CA ASP A 380 21.99 -52.18 92.86
C ASP A 380 23.40 -52.59 93.34
N ALA A 381 24.24 -53.14 92.45
CA ALA A 381 25.65 -53.44 92.75
C ALA A 381 26.50 -52.17 92.88
N ILE A 382 26.27 -51.14 92.07
CA ILE A 382 26.92 -49.83 92.15
C ILE A 382 26.46 -49.10 93.40
N VAL A 383 25.20 -49.23 93.84
CA VAL A 383 24.71 -48.66 95.11
C VAL A 383 25.37 -49.38 96.29
N ARG A 384 25.52 -50.71 96.25
CA ARG A 384 26.25 -51.48 97.28
C ARG A 384 27.73 -51.11 97.32
N LEU A 385 28.40 -51.10 96.17
CA LEU A 385 29.80 -50.69 96.04
C LEU A 385 30.00 -49.21 96.35
N ARG A 386 29.02 -48.33 96.10
CA ARG A 386 29.05 -46.91 96.54
C ARG A 386 28.81 -46.77 98.03
N GLN A 387 28.00 -47.63 98.66
CA GLN A 387 27.84 -47.63 100.12
C GLN A 387 29.08 -48.20 100.83
N GLU A 388 29.74 -49.19 100.23
CA GLU A 388 31.03 -49.71 100.68
C GLU A 388 32.16 -48.69 100.44
N ALA A 389 32.24 -48.11 99.24
CA ALA A 389 33.17 -47.04 98.91
C ALA A 389 32.90 -45.74 99.68
N ALA A 390 31.65 -45.40 100.05
CA ALA A 390 31.34 -44.25 100.91
C ALA A 390 31.66 -44.54 102.38
N ARG A 391 31.62 -45.80 102.84
CA ARG A 391 32.15 -46.19 104.16
C ARG A 391 33.69 -46.16 104.16
N GLU A 392 34.33 -46.53 103.05
CA GLU A 392 35.78 -46.45 102.86
C GLU A 392 36.26 -45.00 102.63
N GLN A 393 35.49 -44.17 101.93
CA GLN A 393 35.73 -42.73 101.72
C GLN A 393 35.36 -41.91 102.95
N ALA A 394 34.36 -42.25 103.75
CA ALA A 394 34.19 -41.65 105.08
C ALA A 394 35.36 -41.97 106.03
N ASN A 395 36.09 -43.06 105.78
CA ASN A 395 37.34 -43.40 106.45
C ASN A 395 38.58 -42.71 105.82
N ALA A 396 38.51 -42.26 104.56
CA ALA A 396 39.61 -41.63 103.79
C ALA A 396 39.50 -40.09 103.62
N ASP A 397 38.30 -39.50 103.67
CA ASP A 397 37.98 -38.07 103.54
C ASP A 397 38.32 -37.26 104.81
N ARG A 398 39.29 -37.75 105.58
CA ARG A 398 40.07 -36.95 106.53
C ARG A 398 41.16 -36.10 105.84
N GLY A 399 41.14 -35.92 104.52
CA GLY A 399 42.16 -35.13 103.80
C GLY A 399 41.70 -34.49 102.48
N ASP A 400 41.31 -33.23 102.57
CA ASP A 400 41.40 -32.08 101.65
C ASP A 400 41.02 -32.13 100.15
N LYS A 401 40.16 -31.16 99.80
CA LYS A 401 39.56 -30.81 98.51
C LYS A 401 40.26 -29.58 97.92
N GLN A 402 40.44 -29.48 96.58
CA GLN A 402 40.50 -28.18 95.85
C GLN A 402 40.63 -28.23 94.29
N GLY A 403 40.26 -29.30 93.58
CA GLY A 403 40.51 -29.40 92.11
C GLY A 403 39.30 -29.36 91.16
N LEU A 404 38.05 -29.38 91.65
CA LEU A 404 36.89 -29.80 90.85
C LEU A 404 36.07 -28.68 90.19
N GLU A 405 36.33 -27.41 90.51
CA GLU A 405 35.47 -26.30 90.06
C GLU A 405 35.87 -25.73 88.67
N ALA A 406 37.06 -26.05 88.15
CA ALA A 406 37.56 -25.51 86.89
C ALA A 406 37.05 -26.24 85.62
N ALA A 407 36.47 -27.45 85.75
CA ALA A 407 36.13 -28.28 84.59
C ALA A 407 34.72 -28.05 84.01
N ALA A 408 33.82 -27.39 84.75
CA ALA A 408 32.41 -27.26 84.35
C ALA A 408 32.13 -26.15 83.31
N VAL A 409 33.00 -25.15 83.19
CA VAL A 409 32.73 -23.93 82.40
C VAL A 409 32.96 -24.12 80.89
N VAL A 410 33.66 -25.17 80.46
CA VAL A 410 34.10 -25.37 79.06
C VAL A 410 33.04 -26.07 78.17
N LEU A 411 32.01 -26.68 78.76
CA LEU A 411 31.08 -27.58 78.05
C LEU A 411 29.86 -26.89 77.41
N ASP A 412 29.49 -25.67 77.80
CA ASP A 412 28.26 -25.02 77.32
C ASP A 412 28.37 -24.32 75.95
N SER A 413 29.58 -24.21 75.38
CA SER A 413 29.82 -23.35 74.21
C SER A 413 29.62 -23.99 72.83
N ILE A 414 29.30 -25.30 72.75
CA ILE A 414 29.43 -26.06 71.48
C ILE A 414 28.08 -26.43 70.82
N ASN A 415 26.95 -26.26 71.49
CA ASN A 415 25.65 -26.74 71.00
C ASN A 415 24.82 -25.71 70.21
N GLY A 416 25.33 -25.24 69.07
CA GLY A 416 24.56 -24.35 68.20
C GLY A 416 24.85 -24.52 66.71
N SER A 417 24.09 -25.37 66.01
CA SER A 417 23.63 -25.15 64.61
C SER A 417 22.90 -26.37 64.01
N HIS A 418 21.63 -26.15 63.61
CA HIS A 418 20.78 -27.08 62.85
C HIS A 418 20.78 -26.75 61.35
N CYS A 419 20.64 -27.74 60.46
CA CYS A 419 20.15 -27.56 59.09
C CYS A 419 19.20 -28.71 58.62
N ARG A 420 17.91 -28.35 58.56
CA ARG A 420 16.83 -28.61 57.56
C ARG A 420 16.86 -29.86 56.65
N VAL A 421 15.76 -30.64 56.71
CA VAL A 421 15.39 -31.76 55.82
C VAL A 421 14.27 -31.32 54.87
N GLU A 422 14.34 -31.68 53.59
CA GLU A 422 13.21 -31.66 52.64
C GLU A 422 12.84 -33.09 52.23
N THR A 423 11.55 -33.38 52.25
CA THR A 423 10.94 -34.71 51.99
C THR A 423 10.63 -34.91 50.52
N VAL A 424 10.99 -36.08 49.95
CA VAL A 424 10.53 -36.53 48.63
C VAL A 424 9.69 -37.81 48.77
N GLN A 425 8.57 -37.81 48.06
CA GLN A 425 7.48 -38.78 48.08
C GLN A 425 7.86 -40.16 47.54
N SER A 426 7.25 -41.20 48.11
CA SER A 426 7.40 -42.61 47.79
C SER A 426 6.70 -43.02 46.49
N VAL A 427 7.36 -43.85 45.66
CA VAL A 427 6.73 -44.56 44.53
C VAL A 427 6.84 -46.08 44.74
N SER A 428 5.74 -46.79 44.50
CA SER A 428 5.47 -48.19 44.86
C SER A 428 6.24 -49.24 44.05
N LEU A 429 6.65 -50.33 44.73
CA LEU A 429 7.36 -51.50 44.19
C LEU A 429 6.44 -52.46 43.39
N LYS A 430 6.94 -52.98 42.25
CA LYS A 430 6.34 -54.12 41.53
C LYS A 430 6.83 -55.45 42.11
N LYS A 431 5.89 -56.39 42.31
CA LYS A 431 6.06 -57.77 42.84
C LYS A 431 6.96 -58.65 41.96
N TYR A 432 7.81 -59.46 42.58
CA TYR A 432 8.57 -60.55 41.97
C TYR A 432 7.72 -61.82 41.79
N HIS A 433 7.96 -62.56 40.70
CA HIS A 433 7.38 -63.87 40.39
C HIS A 433 8.37 -64.98 40.77
N MET A 434 7.96 -65.90 41.65
CA MET A 434 8.69 -67.14 41.96
C MET A 434 8.45 -68.17 40.85
N ARG A 435 9.49 -68.92 40.43
CA ARG A 435 9.38 -69.98 39.41
C ARG A 435 9.15 -71.35 40.07
N ASN A 436 8.15 -72.09 39.59
CA ASN A 436 7.85 -73.47 40.01
C ASN A 436 8.83 -74.49 39.38
N ILE A 437 9.30 -75.45 40.17
CA ILE A 437 10.05 -76.63 39.73
C ILE A 437 9.05 -77.65 39.16
N ARG A 438 9.25 -78.17 37.95
CA ARG A 438 8.40 -79.19 37.30
C ARG A 438 9.06 -80.57 37.38
N GLU A 439 8.33 -81.59 37.83
CA GLU A 439 8.76 -83.00 37.77
C GLU A 439 8.67 -83.56 36.35
N ARG A 440 9.55 -84.51 36.03
CA ARG A 440 9.70 -85.08 34.69
C ARG A 440 8.55 -86.07 34.42
N PRO A 441 7.84 -85.98 33.28
CA PRO A 441 6.77 -86.93 32.96
C PRO A 441 7.33 -88.35 32.71
N GLU A 442 6.50 -89.37 32.97
CA GLU A 442 6.83 -90.77 32.70
C GLU A 442 7.14 -91.00 31.21
N THR A 443 8.10 -91.89 30.94
CA THR A 443 8.52 -92.23 29.58
C THR A 443 7.36 -92.82 28.78
N PRO A 444 7.04 -92.27 27.59
CA PRO A 444 5.91 -92.73 26.80
C PRO A 444 6.12 -94.17 26.32
N ARG A 445 5.10 -95.02 26.54
CA ARG A 445 5.01 -96.36 25.93
C ARG A 445 4.36 -96.22 24.55
N ILE A 446 4.92 -96.90 23.55
CA ILE A 446 4.40 -96.89 22.18
C ILE A 446 3.20 -97.84 22.13
N GLU A 447 2.06 -97.37 21.62
CA GLU A 447 0.87 -98.21 21.39
C GLU A 447 1.16 -99.23 20.28
N GLU A 448 0.78 -100.50 20.47
CA GLU A 448 0.92 -101.54 19.45
C GLU A 448 -0.04 -101.25 18.29
N VAL A 449 0.54 -101.11 17.10
CA VAL A 449 -0.15 -100.63 15.90
C VAL A 449 -0.62 -101.85 15.08
N LEU A 450 -1.81 -101.76 14.47
CA LEU A 450 -2.35 -102.77 13.55
C LEU A 450 -1.48 -102.88 12.27
N PRO A 451 -1.36 -104.07 11.64
CA PRO A 451 -0.40 -104.32 10.55
C PRO A 451 -0.60 -103.47 9.28
N GLU A 452 -1.79 -102.95 9.00
CA GLU A 452 -2.02 -102.01 7.87
C GLU A 452 -1.42 -100.62 8.13
N ASP A 453 -1.33 -100.20 9.39
CA ASP A 453 -0.74 -98.92 9.80
C ASP A 453 0.79 -99.01 9.94
N GLU A 454 1.37 -100.22 9.97
CA GLU A 454 2.82 -100.41 9.97
C GLU A 454 3.43 -100.00 8.62
N GLU A 455 2.77 -100.32 7.49
CA GLU A 455 3.24 -99.92 6.16
C GLU A 455 3.19 -98.39 5.98
N SER A 456 2.13 -97.75 6.48
CA SER A 456 1.99 -96.29 6.46
C SER A 456 3.03 -95.61 7.36
N GLN A 457 3.35 -96.19 8.51
CA GLN A 457 4.42 -95.70 9.39
C GLN A 457 5.82 -95.91 8.82
N VAL A 458 6.09 -97.04 8.17
CA VAL A 458 7.37 -97.28 7.48
C VAL A 458 7.54 -96.29 6.33
N ALA A 459 6.49 -96.04 5.55
CA ALA A 459 6.49 -95.00 4.51
C ALA A 459 6.71 -93.59 5.11
N ALA A 460 6.06 -93.27 6.23
CA ALA A 460 6.25 -92.01 6.94
C ALA A 460 7.68 -91.85 7.49
N ILE A 461 8.29 -92.92 8.03
CA ILE A 461 9.68 -92.94 8.50
C ILE A 461 10.64 -92.75 7.32
N LEU A 462 10.38 -93.38 6.17
CA LEU A 462 11.15 -93.17 4.94
C LEU A 462 11.07 -91.72 4.48
N LEU A 463 9.86 -91.14 4.42
CA LEU A 463 9.66 -89.72 4.12
C LEU A 463 10.40 -88.84 5.13
N GLN A 464 10.33 -89.16 6.42
CA GLN A 464 11.03 -88.40 7.46
C GLN A 464 12.55 -88.50 7.31
N ARG A 465 13.09 -89.65 6.92
CA ARG A 465 14.53 -89.83 6.62
C ARG A 465 14.93 -89.04 5.39
N VAL A 466 14.15 -89.06 4.32
CA VAL A 466 14.40 -88.28 3.10
C VAL A 466 14.35 -86.78 3.41
N LEU A 467 13.33 -86.31 4.14
CA LEU A 467 13.20 -84.90 4.52
C LEU A 467 14.32 -84.45 5.48
N ARG A 468 14.73 -85.28 6.44
CA ARG A 468 15.89 -85.00 7.30
C ARG A 468 17.18 -84.97 6.49
N GLY A 469 17.36 -85.90 5.55
CA GLY A 469 18.49 -85.94 4.64
C GLY A 469 18.57 -84.70 3.75
N GLN A 470 17.45 -84.32 3.13
CA GLN A 470 17.34 -83.08 2.34
C GLN A 470 17.57 -81.83 3.19
N ALA A 471 17.04 -81.77 4.41
CA ALA A 471 17.27 -80.65 5.32
C ALA A 471 18.76 -80.55 5.72
N CYS A 472 19.44 -81.68 5.99
CA CYS A 472 20.87 -81.71 6.23
C CYS A 472 21.68 -81.28 5.00
N GLN A 473 21.31 -81.74 3.80
CA GLN A 473 21.94 -81.33 2.55
C GLN A 473 21.74 -79.84 2.27
N GLN A 474 20.54 -79.29 2.50
CA GLN A 474 20.28 -77.85 2.39
C GLN A 474 21.07 -77.05 3.43
N LYS A 475 21.24 -77.55 4.67
CA LYS A 475 22.12 -76.95 5.67
C LYS A 475 23.58 -76.96 5.25
N ILE A 476 24.06 -78.06 4.66
CA ILE A 476 25.43 -78.16 4.15
C ILE A 476 25.61 -77.26 2.93
N PHE A 477 24.64 -77.22 2.02
CA PHE A 477 24.68 -76.40 0.82
C PHE A 477 24.62 -74.90 1.16
N SER A 478 23.74 -74.49 2.08
CA SER A 478 23.72 -73.12 2.61
C SER A 478 25.01 -72.79 3.35
N GLY A 479 25.54 -73.71 4.17
CA GLY A 479 26.83 -73.53 4.83
C GLY A 479 28.00 -73.38 3.84
N LYS A 480 27.98 -74.15 2.74
CA LYS A 480 28.92 -74.01 1.63
C LYS A 480 28.73 -72.66 0.95
N GLN A 481 27.51 -72.27 0.60
CA GLN A 481 27.20 -70.98 -0.02
C GLN A 481 27.68 -69.79 0.82
N MET A 482 27.41 -69.81 2.13
CA MET A 482 27.86 -68.78 3.07
C MET A 482 29.39 -68.70 3.17
N ARG A 483 30.12 -69.76 2.78
CA ARG A 483 31.58 -69.83 2.82
C ARG A 483 32.20 -69.95 1.44
N LEU A 484 31.43 -69.75 0.37
CA LEU A 484 31.94 -69.88 -1.01
C LEU A 484 33.04 -68.87 -1.26
N ASP A 485 32.86 -67.63 -0.80
CA ASP A 485 33.86 -66.57 -0.94
C ASP A 485 35.16 -66.95 -0.23
N LEU A 486 35.07 -67.53 0.98
CA LEU A 486 36.24 -68.02 1.70
C LEU A 486 36.91 -69.20 0.99
N ILE A 487 36.14 -70.15 0.46
CA ILE A 487 36.68 -71.30 -0.28
C ILE A 487 37.37 -70.82 -1.55
N ASN A 488 36.77 -69.88 -2.27
CA ASN A 488 37.34 -69.28 -3.48
C ASN A 488 38.59 -68.47 -3.15
N PHE A 489 38.57 -67.71 -2.05
CA PHE A 489 39.73 -66.98 -1.55
C PHE A 489 40.87 -67.93 -1.18
N LEU A 490 40.60 -69.04 -0.49
CA LEU A 490 41.63 -70.03 -0.13
C LEU A 490 42.18 -70.76 -1.36
N ARG A 491 41.33 -71.09 -2.35
CA ARG A 491 41.76 -71.65 -3.64
C ARG A 491 42.59 -70.65 -4.45
N ALA A 492 42.20 -69.38 -4.46
CA ALA A 492 42.96 -68.31 -5.10
C ALA A 492 44.30 -68.07 -4.38
N ALA A 493 44.33 -68.17 -3.05
CA ALA A 493 45.56 -68.06 -2.26
C ALA A 493 46.51 -69.25 -2.51
N GLU A 494 45.97 -70.47 -2.67
CA GLU A 494 46.72 -71.65 -3.08
C GLU A 494 47.30 -71.48 -4.50
N GLN A 495 46.49 -71.01 -5.46
CA GLN A 495 46.94 -70.69 -6.81
C GLN A 495 47.97 -69.55 -6.86
N LEU A 496 47.86 -68.56 -5.98
CA LEU A 496 48.87 -67.51 -5.84
C LEU A 496 50.19 -68.08 -5.32
N SER A 497 50.16 -69.04 -4.39
CA SER A 497 51.37 -69.59 -3.78
C SER A 497 52.33 -70.29 -4.76
N ASP A 498 51.81 -70.72 -5.92
CA ASP A 498 52.59 -71.34 -7.00
C ASP A 498 53.30 -70.31 -7.92
N ILE A 499 52.95 -69.02 -7.84
CA ILE A 499 53.45 -67.93 -8.70
C ILE A 499 54.59 -67.18 -7.97
N PRO A 500 55.73 -66.88 -8.62
CA PRO A 500 56.81 -66.13 -7.98
C PRO A 500 56.37 -64.73 -7.53
N ALA A 501 56.87 -64.28 -6.37
CA ALA A 501 56.42 -63.06 -5.69
C ALA A 501 56.54 -61.77 -6.55
N GLU A 502 57.44 -61.73 -7.53
CA GLU A 502 57.61 -60.59 -8.44
C GLU A 502 56.44 -60.45 -9.44
N GLU A 503 55.87 -61.56 -9.90
CA GLU A 503 54.74 -61.56 -10.84
C GLU A 503 53.44 -61.23 -10.10
N GLN A 504 53.29 -61.73 -8.87
CA GLN A 504 52.15 -61.38 -8.00
C GLN A 504 52.04 -59.87 -7.75
N GLN A 505 53.16 -59.22 -7.44
CA GLN A 505 53.19 -57.77 -7.21
C GLN A 505 52.83 -56.96 -8.48
N ARG A 506 53.23 -57.46 -9.66
CA ARG A 506 52.88 -56.84 -10.94
C ARG A 506 51.39 -57.00 -11.26
N HIS A 507 50.84 -58.20 -11.09
CA HIS A 507 49.42 -58.47 -11.34
C HIS A 507 48.50 -57.66 -10.41
N VAL A 508 48.79 -57.65 -9.10
CA VAL A 508 48.06 -56.84 -8.12
C VAL A 508 48.19 -55.35 -8.44
N GLY A 509 49.37 -54.89 -8.88
CA GLY A 509 49.57 -53.52 -9.32
C GLY A 509 48.74 -53.15 -10.55
N THR A 510 48.65 -54.03 -11.55
CA THR A 510 47.86 -53.81 -12.76
C THR A 510 46.36 -53.88 -12.52
N GLU A 511 45.90 -54.80 -11.67
CA GLU A 511 44.48 -54.95 -11.32
C GLU A 511 44.00 -53.75 -10.49
N ASN A 512 44.76 -53.36 -9.46
CA ASN A 512 44.44 -52.17 -8.67
C ASN A 512 44.44 -50.89 -9.52
N ALA A 513 45.32 -50.80 -10.53
CA ALA A 513 45.34 -49.68 -11.45
C ALA A 513 44.12 -49.66 -12.39
N ALA A 514 43.68 -50.84 -12.85
CA ALA A 514 42.47 -50.97 -13.68
C ALA A 514 41.21 -50.65 -12.88
N GLU A 515 41.07 -51.19 -11.66
CA GLU A 515 39.97 -50.90 -10.75
C GLU A 515 39.91 -49.41 -10.36
N ALA A 516 41.06 -48.79 -10.12
CA ALA A 516 41.13 -47.35 -9.87
C ALA A 516 40.70 -46.54 -11.10
N ALA A 517 41.09 -46.96 -12.32
CA ALA A 517 40.67 -46.29 -13.55
C ALA A 517 39.16 -46.41 -13.79
N GLU A 518 38.57 -47.59 -13.54
CA GLU A 518 37.12 -47.80 -13.64
C GLU A 518 36.35 -47.00 -12.60
N ALA A 519 36.85 -46.93 -11.36
CA ALA A 519 36.23 -46.13 -10.30
C ALA A 519 36.26 -44.63 -10.64
N LEU A 520 37.37 -44.13 -11.18
CA LEU A 520 37.49 -42.73 -11.63
C LEU A 520 36.57 -42.45 -12.82
N MET A 521 36.51 -43.35 -13.81
CA MET A 521 35.59 -43.26 -14.93
C MET A 521 34.13 -43.24 -14.47
N GLY A 522 33.75 -44.14 -13.55
CA GLY A 522 32.42 -44.17 -12.96
C GLY A 522 32.09 -42.89 -12.19
N SER A 523 33.06 -42.31 -11.48
CA SER A 523 32.88 -41.02 -10.80
C SER A 523 32.68 -39.86 -11.79
N LEU A 524 33.49 -39.78 -12.85
CA LEU A 524 33.37 -38.72 -13.86
C LEU A 524 32.05 -38.83 -14.63
N GLN A 525 31.65 -40.04 -15.00
CA GLN A 525 30.37 -40.28 -15.65
C GLN A 525 29.19 -39.97 -14.71
N GLY A 526 29.30 -40.37 -13.43
CA GLY A 526 28.30 -40.04 -12.41
C GLY A 526 28.15 -38.54 -12.21
N GLN A 527 29.26 -37.80 -12.19
CA GLN A 527 29.26 -36.34 -12.11
C GLN A 527 28.57 -35.71 -13.33
N ALA A 528 28.96 -36.08 -14.55
CA ALA A 528 28.35 -35.56 -15.76
C ALA A 528 26.83 -35.87 -15.85
N ILE A 529 26.41 -37.07 -15.46
CA ILE A 529 24.99 -37.44 -15.40
C ILE A 529 24.26 -36.63 -14.32
N SER A 530 24.87 -36.44 -13.14
CA SER A 530 24.25 -35.66 -12.07
C SER A 530 24.09 -34.19 -12.45
N GLU A 531 25.09 -33.58 -13.08
CA GLU A 531 25.06 -32.20 -13.53
C GLU A 531 24.00 -32.00 -14.61
N THR A 532 23.95 -32.89 -15.61
CA THR A 532 22.94 -32.82 -16.68
C THR A 532 21.52 -33.04 -16.15
N LEU A 533 21.30 -33.97 -15.23
CA LEU A 533 19.99 -34.17 -14.60
C LEU A 533 19.58 -32.98 -13.74
N ASP A 534 20.53 -32.36 -13.02
CA ASP A 534 20.27 -31.16 -12.23
C ASP A 534 19.93 -29.95 -13.10
N GLU A 535 20.60 -29.79 -14.25
CA GLU A 535 20.28 -28.77 -15.25
C GLU A 535 18.88 -28.98 -15.82
N LEU A 536 18.57 -30.19 -16.28
CA LEU A 536 17.24 -30.53 -16.80
C LEU A 536 16.14 -30.36 -15.72
N ALA A 537 16.42 -30.71 -14.47
CA ALA A 537 15.48 -30.51 -13.36
C ALA A 537 15.27 -29.02 -13.02
N LYS A 538 16.28 -28.17 -13.20
CA LYS A 538 16.15 -26.71 -13.08
C LYS A 538 15.37 -26.14 -14.24
N GLU A 539 15.63 -26.57 -15.48
CA GLU A 539 14.89 -26.13 -16.67
C GLU A 539 13.42 -26.54 -16.64
N LEU A 540 13.12 -27.76 -16.20
CA LEU A 540 11.74 -28.22 -16.02
C LEU A 540 10.99 -27.32 -15.03
N ARG A 541 11.61 -27.01 -13.88
CA ARG A 541 11.02 -26.09 -12.89
C ARG A 541 10.81 -24.68 -13.47
N LYS A 542 11.76 -24.16 -14.23
CA LYS A 542 11.60 -22.87 -14.94
C LYS A 542 10.40 -22.91 -15.89
N LEU A 543 10.25 -23.97 -16.71
CA LEU A 543 9.13 -24.12 -17.63
C LEU A 543 7.78 -24.24 -16.91
N GLU A 544 7.73 -24.92 -15.77
CA GLU A 544 6.51 -24.97 -14.93
C GLU A 544 6.15 -23.60 -14.36
N GLU A 545 7.15 -22.85 -13.87
CA GLU A 545 6.96 -21.49 -13.36
C GLU A 545 6.52 -20.53 -14.46
N GLU A 546 7.12 -20.59 -15.65
CA GLU A 546 6.71 -19.82 -16.83
C GLU A 546 5.26 -20.09 -17.21
N ARG A 547 4.83 -21.36 -17.23
CA ARG A 547 3.44 -21.72 -17.49
C ARG A 547 2.50 -21.17 -16.42
N ARG A 548 2.86 -21.25 -15.14
CA ARG A 548 2.07 -20.68 -14.03
C ARG A 548 1.94 -19.16 -14.17
N ILE A 549 3.04 -18.47 -14.49
CA ILE A 549 3.06 -17.03 -14.72
C ILE A 549 2.20 -16.66 -15.93
N ALA A 550 2.30 -17.40 -17.03
CA ALA A 550 1.49 -17.18 -18.22
C ALA A 550 -0.02 -17.27 -17.93
N VAL A 551 -0.45 -18.26 -17.14
CA VAL A 551 -1.86 -18.38 -16.71
C VAL A 551 -2.27 -17.18 -15.85
N MET A 552 -1.44 -16.76 -14.89
CA MET A 552 -1.72 -15.59 -14.06
C MET A 552 -1.83 -14.29 -14.89
N VAL A 553 -0.94 -14.10 -15.87
CA VAL A 553 -0.96 -12.96 -16.79
C VAL A 553 -2.22 -12.98 -17.66
N ASN A 554 -2.62 -14.15 -18.17
CA ASN A 554 -3.84 -14.28 -18.96
C ASN A 554 -5.11 -13.95 -18.15
N LEU A 555 -5.17 -14.40 -16.89
CA LEU A 555 -6.26 -14.04 -15.99
C LEU A 555 -6.29 -12.53 -15.71
N ALA A 556 -5.14 -11.93 -15.38
CA ALA A 556 -5.03 -10.49 -15.13
C ALA A 556 -5.42 -9.66 -16.36
N ASN A 557 -5.02 -10.10 -17.56
CA ASN A 557 -5.40 -9.45 -18.81
C ASN A 557 -6.91 -9.56 -19.08
N ARG A 558 -7.53 -10.70 -18.76
CA ARG A 558 -8.99 -10.87 -18.87
C ARG A 558 -9.71 -9.92 -17.91
N ASP A 559 -9.26 -9.82 -16.67
CA ASP A 559 -9.84 -8.91 -15.67
C ASP A 559 -9.67 -7.44 -16.08
N ARG A 560 -8.49 -7.08 -16.61
CA ARG A 560 -8.25 -5.75 -17.17
C ARG A 560 -9.23 -5.42 -18.30
N ARG A 561 -9.39 -6.33 -19.27
CA ARG A 561 -10.34 -6.14 -20.39
C ARG A 561 -11.77 -6.02 -19.90
N LEU A 562 -12.17 -6.80 -18.88
CA LEU A 562 -13.49 -6.70 -18.27
C LEU A 562 -13.71 -5.33 -17.63
N ARG A 563 -12.73 -4.80 -16.89
CA ARG A 563 -12.81 -3.46 -16.29
C ARG A 563 -12.83 -2.37 -17.35
N GLU A 564 -11.96 -2.45 -18.35
CA GLU A 564 -11.95 -1.51 -19.48
C GLU A 564 -13.29 -1.49 -20.23
N ALA A 565 -13.93 -2.66 -20.40
CA ALA A 565 -15.26 -2.77 -21.00
C ALA A 565 -16.38 -2.23 -20.11
N GLN A 566 -16.28 -2.42 -18.79
CA GLN A 566 -17.23 -1.85 -17.83
C GLN A 566 -17.10 -0.33 -17.78
N GLU A 567 -15.88 0.18 -17.68
CA GLU A 567 -15.60 1.62 -17.69
C GLU A 567 -16.02 2.26 -19.00
N SER A 568 -15.72 1.65 -20.15
CA SER A 568 -16.17 2.17 -21.44
C SER A 568 -17.70 2.20 -21.54
N GLY A 569 -18.40 1.18 -21.03
CA GLY A 569 -19.85 1.17 -20.91
C GLY A 569 -20.39 2.30 -20.02
N THR A 570 -19.75 2.55 -18.86
CA THR A 570 -20.14 3.67 -17.99
C THR A 570 -19.88 5.04 -18.63
N ARG A 571 -18.75 5.22 -19.33
CA ARG A 571 -18.40 6.46 -20.02
C ARG A 571 -19.37 6.74 -21.16
N GLN A 572 -19.71 5.73 -21.97
CA GLN A 572 -20.72 5.86 -23.02
C GLN A 572 -22.09 6.25 -22.46
N ALA A 573 -22.50 5.63 -21.34
CA ALA A 573 -23.76 5.97 -20.69
C ALA A 573 -23.76 7.41 -20.14
N GLU A 574 -22.65 7.86 -19.56
CA GLU A 574 -22.49 9.21 -19.05
C GLU A 574 -22.44 10.25 -20.19
N GLU A 575 -21.71 9.98 -21.28
CA GLU A 575 -21.68 10.83 -22.47
C GLU A 575 -23.06 11.00 -23.10
N LEU A 576 -23.83 9.90 -23.20
CA LEU A 576 -25.22 9.97 -23.66
C LEU A 576 -26.11 10.80 -22.74
N LEU A 577 -25.89 10.72 -21.43
CA LEU A 577 -26.64 11.50 -20.44
C LEU A 577 -26.29 12.99 -20.54
N ARG A 578 -24.99 13.32 -20.61
CA ARG A 578 -24.52 14.69 -20.84
C ARG A 578 -25.03 15.27 -22.16
N ALA A 579 -25.00 14.50 -23.24
CA ALA A 579 -25.53 14.94 -24.54
C ALA A 579 -27.03 15.25 -24.47
N ARG A 580 -27.82 14.42 -23.76
CA ARG A 580 -29.25 14.69 -23.51
C ARG A 580 -29.44 15.95 -22.66
N GLU A 581 -28.65 16.10 -21.59
CA GLU A 581 -28.69 17.29 -20.74
C GLU A 581 -28.36 18.56 -21.53
N ASP A 582 -27.32 18.53 -22.37
CA ASP A 582 -26.95 19.65 -23.25
C ASP A 582 -28.06 20.01 -24.23
N GLU A 583 -28.72 19.02 -24.84
CA GLU A 583 -29.88 19.27 -25.70
C GLU A 583 -31.04 19.90 -24.92
N THR A 584 -31.33 19.40 -23.71
CA THR A 584 -32.37 20.00 -22.86
C THR A 584 -32.03 21.42 -22.45
N PHE A 585 -30.77 21.69 -22.10
CA PHE A 585 -30.29 23.02 -21.75
C PHE A 585 -30.40 23.99 -22.93
N LYS A 586 -29.97 23.56 -24.13
CA LYS A 586 -30.13 24.35 -25.36
C LYS A 586 -31.60 24.70 -25.61
N ARG A 587 -32.51 23.73 -25.48
CA ARG A 587 -33.95 23.96 -25.65
C ARG A 587 -34.49 24.96 -24.62
N VAL A 588 -34.16 24.79 -23.35
CA VAL A 588 -34.57 25.71 -22.29
C VAL A 588 -34.04 27.12 -22.55
N MET A 589 -32.78 27.26 -22.98
CA MET A 589 -32.20 28.55 -23.30
C MET A 589 -32.87 29.20 -24.51
N THR A 590 -33.16 28.43 -25.57
CA THR A 590 -33.91 28.95 -26.72
C THR A 590 -35.31 29.39 -26.34
N LEU A 591 -36.01 28.65 -25.46
CA LEU A 591 -37.31 29.06 -24.95
C LEU A 591 -37.20 30.34 -24.13
N HIS A 592 -36.20 30.47 -23.26
CA HIS A 592 -35.98 31.70 -22.49
C HIS A 592 -35.71 32.90 -23.40
N GLN A 593 -34.86 32.75 -24.41
CA GLN A 593 -34.61 33.80 -25.40
C GLN A 593 -35.90 34.18 -26.13
N GLN A 594 -36.66 33.20 -26.64
CA GLN A 594 -37.96 33.46 -27.28
C GLN A 594 -38.96 34.16 -26.34
N THR A 595 -39.00 33.80 -25.06
CA THR A 595 -39.88 34.48 -24.09
C THR A 595 -39.44 35.91 -23.82
N VAL A 596 -38.12 36.17 -23.76
CA VAL A 596 -37.58 37.52 -23.60
C VAL A 596 -37.87 38.35 -24.85
N ASP A 597 -37.64 37.79 -26.03
CA ASP A 597 -37.89 38.45 -27.31
C ASP A 597 -39.37 38.79 -27.46
N SER A 598 -40.28 37.83 -27.22
CA SER A 598 -41.73 38.07 -27.26
C SER A 598 -42.17 39.12 -26.25
N TYR A 599 -41.58 39.13 -25.05
CA TYR A 599 -41.88 40.13 -24.04
C TYR A 599 -41.42 41.53 -24.48
N VAL A 600 -40.18 41.66 -24.98
CA VAL A 600 -39.63 42.92 -25.47
C VAL A 600 -40.42 43.42 -26.68
N GLU A 601 -40.76 42.55 -27.63
CA GLU A 601 -41.62 42.86 -28.76
C GLU A 601 -42.99 43.38 -28.30
N SER A 602 -43.60 42.78 -27.28
CA SER A 602 -44.89 43.25 -26.75
C SER A 602 -44.79 44.66 -26.15
N ILE A 603 -43.71 44.96 -25.41
CA ILE A 603 -43.46 46.30 -24.86
C ILE A 603 -43.23 47.28 -25.99
N LEU A 604 -42.37 46.94 -26.95
CA LEU A 604 -42.06 47.79 -28.09
C LEU A 604 -43.32 48.07 -28.91
N ALA A 605 -44.11 47.04 -29.25
CA ALA A 605 -45.38 47.20 -29.95
C ALA A 605 -46.33 48.13 -29.19
N SER A 606 -46.47 47.95 -27.87
CA SER A 606 -47.32 48.83 -27.05
C SER A 606 -46.82 50.29 -27.06
N SER A 607 -45.50 50.50 -27.00
CA SER A 607 -44.89 51.83 -27.02
C SER A 607 -45.03 52.51 -28.39
N VAL A 608 -44.85 51.75 -29.48
CA VAL A 608 -45.04 52.22 -30.86
C VAL A 608 -46.49 52.56 -31.11
N GLU A 609 -47.44 51.74 -30.64
CA GLU A 609 -48.86 52.06 -30.72
C GLU A 609 -49.21 53.34 -29.96
N GLN A 610 -48.65 53.55 -28.77
CA GLN A 610 -48.89 54.77 -28.00
C GLN A 610 -48.31 56.00 -28.71
N ALA A 611 -47.09 55.92 -29.21
CA ALA A 611 -46.46 57.00 -29.97
C ALA A 611 -47.23 57.30 -31.27
N ALA A 612 -47.63 56.26 -32.01
CA ALA A 612 -48.45 56.40 -33.22
C ALA A 612 -49.81 57.03 -32.92
N LYS A 613 -50.48 56.62 -31.82
CA LYS A 613 -51.74 57.25 -31.38
C LYS A 613 -51.54 58.72 -31.04
N GLN A 614 -50.48 59.07 -30.30
CA GLN A 614 -50.17 60.47 -29.98
C GLN A 614 -49.91 61.29 -31.25
N GLN A 615 -49.12 60.76 -32.18
CA GLN A 615 -48.82 61.45 -33.44
C GLN A 615 -50.05 61.60 -34.32
N ALA A 616 -50.88 60.56 -34.44
CA ALA A 616 -52.15 60.64 -35.15
C ALA A 616 -53.09 61.70 -34.56
N VAL A 617 -53.13 61.84 -33.23
CA VAL A 617 -53.90 62.91 -32.57
C VAL A 617 -53.33 64.30 -32.88
N ILE A 618 -52.01 64.47 -32.87
CA ILE A 618 -51.35 65.74 -33.22
C ILE A 618 -51.66 66.12 -34.68
N GLU A 619 -51.50 65.17 -35.61
CA GLU A 619 -51.80 65.40 -37.03
C GLU A 619 -53.28 65.70 -37.27
N ALA A 620 -54.18 64.99 -36.58
CA ALA A 620 -55.61 65.25 -36.64
C ALA A 620 -55.96 66.66 -36.14
N LYS A 621 -55.34 67.11 -35.03
CA LYS A 621 -55.51 68.48 -34.53
C LYS A 621 -55.00 69.52 -35.53
N LEU A 622 -53.80 69.34 -36.07
CA LEU A 622 -53.24 70.25 -37.08
C LEU A 622 -54.14 70.33 -38.33
N ARG A 623 -54.66 69.19 -38.80
CA ARG A 623 -55.63 69.17 -39.91
C ARG A 623 -56.95 69.83 -39.53
N ALA A 624 -57.44 69.63 -38.31
CA ALA A 624 -58.65 70.29 -37.83
C ALA A 624 -58.47 71.81 -37.73
N GLU A 625 -57.31 72.30 -37.28
CA GLU A 625 -56.98 73.73 -37.28
C GLU A 625 -56.92 74.30 -38.69
N GLN A 626 -56.32 73.57 -39.65
CA GLN A 626 -56.33 73.96 -41.06
C GLN A 626 -57.74 74.04 -41.63
N LEU A 627 -58.58 73.03 -41.34
CA LEU A 627 -59.97 73.03 -41.75
C LEU A 627 -60.76 74.16 -41.08
N SER A 628 -60.52 74.42 -39.79
CA SER A 628 -61.13 75.55 -39.07
C SER A 628 -60.83 76.85 -39.78
N ARG A 629 -59.56 77.13 -40.14
CA ARG A 629 -59.20 78.35 -40.89
C ARG A 629 -59.93 78.44 -42.24
N VAL A 630 -60.04 77.33 -42.96
CA VAL A 630 -60.77 77.32 -44.24
C VAL A 630 -62.27 77.55 -44.01
N VAL A 631 -62.84 76.98 -42.94
CA VAL A 631 -64.23 77.21 -42.56
C VAL A 631 -64.44 78.66 -42.14
N ASP A 632 -63.58 79.23 -41.31
CA ASP A 632 -63.61 80.64 -40.89
C ASP A 632 -63.52 81.56 -42.13
N ASP A 633 -62.60 81.29 -43.07
CA ASP A 633 -62.48 82.03 -44.34
C ASP A 633 -63.75 81.93 -45.21
N LEU A 634 -64.46 80.81 -45.18
CA LEU A 634 -65.73 80.63 -45.88
C LEU A 634 -66.88 81.32 -45.14
N GLU A 635 -66.95 81.17 -43.82
CA GLU A 635 -67.93 81.84 -42.97
C GLU A 635 -67.82 83.35 -43.12
N ASP A 636 -66.61 83.93 -43.08
CA ASP A 636 -66.38 85.36 -43.34
C ASP A 636 -66.90 85.78 -44.72
N LYS A 637 -66.69 84.98 -45.77
CA LYS A 637 -67.19 85.29 -47.13
C LYS A 637 -68.71 85.28 -47.22
N TYR A 638 -69.37 84.33 -46.55
CA TYR A 638 -70.82 84.13 -46.63
C TYR A 638 -71.63 84.90 -45.57
N GLN A 639 -71.05 85.22 -44.40
CA GLN A 639 -71.70 86.02 -43.34
C GLN A 639 -71.63 87.53 -43.57
N ASN A 640 -70.82 87.99 -44.53
CA ASN A 640 -70.82 89.39 -44.94
C ASN A 640 -72.25 89.83 -45.31
N PRO A 641 -72.82 90.86 -44.64
CA PRO A 641 -74.21 91.26 -44.86
C PRO A 641 -74.45 91.68 -46.32
N ASN A 642 -73.42 92.21 -46.98
CA ASN A 642 -73.47 92.59 -48.39
C ASN A 642 -73.60 91.38 -49.33
N THR A 643 -72.95 90.24 -49.05
CA THR A 643 -73.09 89.03 -49.86
C THR A 643 -74.41 88.32 -49.59
N ILE A 644 -74.88 88.27 -48.33
CA ILE A 644 -76.22 87.77 -48.00
C ILE A 644 -77.29 88.60 -48.69
N VAL A 645 -77.21 89.93 -48.61
CA VAL A 645 -78.15 90.83 -49.30
C VAL A 645 -78.05 90.65 -50.81
N ARG A 646 -76.84 90.52 -51.38
CA ARG A 646 -76.67 90.22 -52.81
C ARG A 646 -77.36 88.92 -53.19
N GLU A 647 -77.14 87.82 -52.47
CA GLU A 647 -77.75 86.52 -52.74
C GLU A 647 -79.27 86.54 -52.55
N LEU A 648 -79.78 87.24 -51.54
CA LEU A 648 -81.22 87.45 -51.35
C LEU A 648 -81.82 88.29 -52.47
N VAL A 649 -81.14 89.36 -52.89
CA VAL A 649 -81.58 90.21 -54.01
C VAL A 649 -81.56 89.43 -55.32
N THR A 650 -80.50 88.66 -55.59
CA THR A 650 -80.38 87.88 -56.83
C THR A 650 -81.26 86.64 -56.86
N GLY A 651 -81.44 85.97 -55.72
CA GLY A 651 -82.19 84.72 -55.60
C GLY A 651 -83.69 84.95 -55.43
N PHE A 652 -84.11 85.92 -54.63
CA PHE A 652 -85.53 86.16 -54.32
C PHE A 652 -86.09 87.39 -55.02
N LEU A 653 -85.45 88.57 -54.90
CA LEU A 653 -86.07 89.82 -55.37
C LEU A 653 -86.05 89.97 -56.89
N LEU A 654 -84.92 89.77 -57.55
CA LEU A 654 -84.79 89.93 -59.01
C LEU A 654 -85.71 88.97 -59.78
N PRO A 655 -85.79 87.66 -59.46
CA PRO A 655 -86.71 86.76 -60.14
C PRO A 655 -88.18 87.12 -59.88
N HIS A 656 -88.53 87.56 -58.67
CA HIS A 656 -89.90 87.96 -58.35
C HIS A 656 -90.31 89.26 -59.07
N VAL A 657 -89.41 90.24 -59.15
CA VAL A 657 -89.63 91.48 -59.91
C VAL A 657 -89.73 91.18 -61.41
N LYS A 658 -88.84 90.35 -61.97
CA LYS A 658 -88.91 89.89 -63.37
C LYS A 658 -90.21 89.14 -63.66
N LYS A 659 -90.63 88.24 -62.77
CA LYS A 659 -91.92 87.54 -62.88
C LYS A 659 -93.09 88.52 -62.89
N HIS A 660 -93.07 89.54 -62.02
CA HIS A 660 -94.13 90.54 -61.97
C HIS A 660 -94.15 91.47 -63.18
N GLN A 661 -92.98 91.85 -63.72
CA GLN A 661 -92.89 92.57 -64.99
C GLN A 661 -93.41 91.73 -66.16
N LEU A 662 -93.04 90.45 -66.23
CA LEU A 662 -93.55 89.52 -67.24
C LEU A 662 -95.06 89.34 -67.11
N GLN A 663 -95.60 89.22 -65.91
CA GLN A 663 -97.05 89.18 -65.68
C GLN A 663 -97.75 90.44 -66.18
N LYS A 664 -97.19 91.63 -65.93
CA LYS A 664 -97.72 92.91 -66.45
C LYS A 664 -97.63 93.00 -67.98
N GLN A 665 -96.55 92.51 -68.58
CA GLN A 665 -96.42 92.47 -70.04
C GLN A 665 -97.43 91.51 -70.65
N LEU A 666 -97.58 90.31 -70.08
CA LEU A 666 -98.59 89.34 -70.50
C LEU A 666 -99.99 89.90 -70.34
N SER A 667 -100.32 90.59 -69.23
CA SER A 667 -101.65 91.19 -69.07
C SER A 667 -101.92 92.28 -70.12
N LEU A 668 -100.92 93.09 -70.49
CA LEU A 668 -101.06 94.08 -71.56
C LEU A 668 -101.22 93.43 -72.94
N GLU A 669 -100.50 92.35 -73.23
CA GLU A 669 -100.69 91.57 -74.47
C GLU A 669 -102.07 90.88 -74.48
N GLU A 670 -102.50 90.29 -73.37
CA GLU A 670 -103.84 89.73 -73.20
C GLU A 670 -104.93 90.79 -73.39
N GLU A 671 -104.72 92.02 -72.91
CA GLU A 671 -105.62 93.14 -73.19
C GLU A 671 -105.67 93.48 -74.68
N LYS A 672 -104.53 93.51 -75.39
CA LYS A 672 -104.49 93.71 -76.85
C LYS A 672 -105.23 92.58 -77.58
N TYR A 673 -105.00 91.33 -77.21
CA TYR A 673 -105.69 90.19 -77.80
C TYR A 673 -107.18 90.19 -77.44
N ASN A 674 -107.57 90.60 -76.24
CA ASN A 674 -108.97 90.77 -75.85
C ASN A 674 -109.65 91.89 -76.63
N ILE A 675 -108.97 93.01 -76.85
CA ILE A 675 -109.46 94.11 -77.71
C ILE A 675 -109.61 93.60 -79.14
N ALA A 676 -108.61 92.91 -79.69
CA ALA A 676 -108.68 92.31 -81.03
C ALA A 676 -109.81 91.26 -81.14
N ALA A 677 -110.00 90.41 -80.13
CA ALA A 677 -111.10 89.44 -80.07
C ALA A 677 -112.46 90.14 -80.00
N ARG A 678 -112.59 91.22 -79.22
CA ARG A 678 -113.81 92.06 -79.17
C ARG A 678 -114.10 92.70 -80.54
N TYR A 679 -113.08 93.18 -81.25
CA TYR A 679 -113.22 93.70 -82.61
C TYR A 679 -113.62 92.60 -83.61
N ALA A 680 -112.97 91.43 -83.57
CA ALA A 680 -113.29 90.31 -84.47
C ALA A 680 -114.70 89.74 -84.25
N VAL A 681 -115.15 89.63 -83.00
CA VAL A 681 -116.54 89.24 -82.70
C VAL A 681 -117.52 90.32 -83.17
N GLY A 682 -117.17 91.60 -83.00
CA GLY A 682 -117.98 92.74 -83.45
C GLY A 682 -118.16 92.83 -84.97
N GLU A 683 -117.15 92.48 -85.77
CA GLU A 683 -117.23 92.47 -87.24
C GLU A 683 -118.00 91.26 -87.80
N SER A 684 -118.10 90.17 -87.05
CA SER A 684 -118.81 88.95 -87.49
C SER A 684 -120.33 88.97 -87.29
N PHE A 685 -120.90 90.03 -86.68
CA PHE A 685 -122.32 90.09 -86.29
C PHE A 685 -123.06 91.30 -86.89
N GLN A 686 -123.39 91.25 -88.18
CA GLN A 686 -124.56 91.96 -88.73
C GLN A 686 -125.34 91.10 -89.75
N PRO A 687 -126.46 90.47 -89.34
CA PRO A 687 -127.46 89.90 -90.24
C PRO A 687 -128.56 90.92 -90.63
N LEU A 688 -128.86 90.91 -91.93
CA LEU A 688 -130.05 91.30 -92.70
C LEU A 688 -131.22 92.02 -92.00
N ARG A 689 -131.61 93.16 -92.61
CA ARG A 689 -132.91 93.83 -92.45
C ARG A 689 -134.07 92.88 -92.77
N THR A 690 -135.04 92.76 -91.85
CA THR A 690 -136.48 92.84 -92.17
C THR A 690 -137.28 93.23 -90.93
N SER A 691 -138.20 94.15 -91.17
CA SER A 691 -139.26 94.65 -90.30
C SER A 691 -140.25 93.56 -89.89
N PHE A 692 -140.66 93.53 -88.62
CA PHE A 692 -142.06 93.47 -88.19
C PHE A 692 -142.13 93.80 -86.69
N GLY A 693 -143.10 94.62 -86.31
CA GLY A 693 -143.25 95.18 -84.96
C GLY A 693 -143.96 94.25 -83.95
N PRO A 694 -144.80 94.83 -83.08
CA PRO A 694 -144.55 94.95 -81.64
C PRO A 694 -145.34 93.92 -80.82
N LEU A 695 -144.97 93.72 -79.55
CA LEU A 695 -145.89 93.49 -78.42
C LEU A 695 -145.07 93.40 -77.11
N PHE A 696 -145.49 94.21 -76.12
CA PHE A 696 -145.36 94.08 -74.65
C PHE A 696 -144.68 92.78 -74.14
N GLN A 697 -143.71 92.82 -73.22
CA GLN A 697 -143.73 93.43 -71.88
C GLN A 697 -142.32 93.59 -71.32
#